data_AF-A0A3G9GCW2-F1
#
_entry.id   AF-A0A3G9GCW2-F1
#
_cell.length_a   1.000
_cell.length_b   1.000
_cell.length_c   1.000
_cell.angle_alpha   90.00
_cell.angle_beta   90.00
_cell.angle_gamma   90.00
#
_symmetry.space_group_name_H-M   'P 1'
#
loop_
_entity.id
_entity.type
_entity.pdbx_description
1 polymer ?
#
loop_
_entity_poly.entity_id
_entity_poly.type
_entity_poly.pdbx_seq_one_letter_code
_entity_poly.pdbx_strand_id
1 'polypeptide(L)'
;MDEQLRQAALDFHQFPQPGKIQVSPTKPLATQRDLALAYSPGVAAPCDAIVEDPLNAYKYTARGNLVAVITNGTAVLGLGNIGPLAGKPVMEGKGVLFKKFAGIDVFDIELNENDPDKLVDMICAMEPTFGGINLEDIKAPECFYIEKKCRERMGIPVFHDDQHGTAIVAAAAVLNSLRLVNKDIANVRVVASGAGAAAIACLDLLVALGVKRENITVCDSKGVIYHGRDEKLDESKLRYAIADNGWRKLADAMVGADIFMGLSGPRLVSQEMVKSMAAHPVILAMANPEPEILPPLVKEVRPDAIIGTGRSDFPNQVNNVLCFPFIFRGALDVGATTINEEMKLATVRAIADLAMAEQSDVVASAYGDQELSFGPEYVIPKPFDPRLIVKIAPAVAKAAMDSGVATRPIQDFDAYADQLTQFVYKTNLFMKPVFAQAKKESKRVVLTEGEDERVLHATQEIVLAGLARPILIGRPSVIEKRIEKLGLKLEPGKDFELVNNESDPRFAEYWKDYYNLMKRKGVSQEQARRRVIGNTTLIGALMVRRGDADAMICGTYGTYRQHFDIVETVLGYDNADKVAGAMNALILPTGNIFITDTYVNAKPDAVQLAGITKMASEAMKRFGIAPKAALLSNSSFGTINGESADKMRTALELIRDAQPDLEIDGEMQGDAALVEAIRTQAMPETTLKGSANLLIMPNVEAANISYNLLRVSASDGVTIGPILMGMSKPVHILTPISSVRRIVNMVALAAVDAQVAASNS
;
A
#
# COMPACT_ATOMS: atom_id res chain seq x y z
N MET A 1 -14.50 -1.65 -22.53
CA MET A 1 -14.35 -2.05 -21.12
C MET A 1 -15.25 -3.25 -20.89
N ASP A 2 -14.79 -4.26 -20.17
CA ASP A 2 -15.65 -5.38 -19.79
C ASP A 2 -16.78 -4.90 -18.86
N GLU A 3 -17.97 -5.49 -18.97
CA GLU A 3 -19.17 -5.03 -18.25
C GLU A 3 -19.07 -5.32 -16.75
N GLN A 4 -18.39 -6.40 -16.36
CA GLN A 4 -18.13 -6.70 -14.95
C GLN A 4 -17.18 -5.65 -14.34
N LEU A 5 -16.12 -5.28 -15.06
CA LEU A 5 -15.20 -4.23 -14.62
C LEU A 5 -15.91 -2.88 -14.52
N ARG A 6 -16.82 -2.57 -15.45
CA ARG A 6 -17.61 -1.34 -15.42
C ARG A 6 -18.49 -1.28 -14.17
N GLN A 7 -19.22 -2.35 -13.86
CA GLN A 7 -20.07 -2.39 -12.67
C GLN A 7 -19.25 -2.34 -11.38
N ALA A 8 -18.14 -3.09 -11.29
CA ALA A 8 -17.24 -3.04 -10.14
C ALA A 8 -16.67 -1.65 -9.90
N ALA A 9 -16.32 -0.92 -10.97
CA ALA A 9 -15.87 0.47 -10.85
C ALA A 9 -16.97 1.39 -10.32
N LEU A 10 -18.23 1.24 -10.75
CA LEU A 10 -19.34 2.03 -10.23
C LEU A 10 -19.63 1.71 -8.75
N ASP A 11 -19.70 0.42 -8.40
CA ASP A 11 -19.94 -0.03 -7.03
C ASP A 11 -18.84 0.49 -6.08
N PHE A 12 -17.59 0.47 -6.53
CA PHE A 12 -16.45 1.02 -5.79
C PHE A 12 -16.59 2.53 -5.46
N HIS A 13 -17.26 3.31 -6.31
CA HIS A 13 -17.48 4.74 -6.08
C HIS A 13 -18.78 5.03 -5.30
N GLN A 14 -19.72 4.09 -5.24
CA GLN A 14 -21.03 4.30 -4.64
C GLN A 14 -21.13 3.74 -3.21
N PHE A 15 -20.46 2.62 -2.93
CA PHE A 15 -20.64 1.88 -1.69
C PHE A 15 -19.34 1.71 -0.90
N PRO A 16 -19.42 1.68 0.45
CA PRO A 16 -20.62 1.90 1.28
C PRO A 16 -21.03 3.38 1.41
N GLN A 17 -20.18 4.30 0.96
CA GLN A 17 -20.43 5.74 0.93
C GLN A 17 -19.98 6.28 -0.45
N PRO A 18 -20.68 7.27 -1.02
CA PRO A 18 -20.28 7.86 -2.28
C PRO A 18 -18.93 8.60 -2.22
N GLY A 19 -18.15 8.50 -3.29
CA GLY A 19 -16.86 9.17 -3.44
C GLY A 19 -15.70 8.37 -2.83
N LYS A 20 -14.49 8.89 -2.98
CA LYS A 20 -13.25 8.20 -2.56
C LYS A 20 -12.47 8.92 -1.47
N ILE A 21 -12.94 10.08 -1.03
CA ILE A 21 -12.25 10.95 -0.07
C ILE A 21 -13.19 11.43 1.03
N GLN A 22 -12.60 11.78 2.18
CA GLN A 22 -13.29 12.41 3.29
C GLN A 22 -12.35 13.36 4.03
N VAL A 23 -12.89 14.35 4.73
CA VAL A 23 -12.13 15.23 5.63
C VAL A 23 -12.22 14.67 7.05
N SER A 24 -11.07 14.53 7.71
CA SER A 24 -11.00 14.02 9.08
C SER A 24 -10.14 14.93 9.97
N PRO A 25 -10.62 15.33 11.17
CA PRO A 25 -9.81 16.11 12.11
C PRO A 25 -8.55 15.34 12.54
N THR A 26 -7.44 16.05 12.72
CA THR A 26 -6.17 15.47 13.20
C THR A 26 -5.96 15.62 14.70
N LYS A 27 -6.78 16.44 15.37
CA LYS A 27 -6.73 16.69 16.81
C LYS A 27 -8.03 16.21 17.47
N PRO A 28 -7.98 15.70 18.72
CA PRO A 28 -9.18 15.36 19.48
C PRO A 28 -10.12 16.56 19.62
N LEU A 29 -11.43 16.31 19.60
CA LEU A 29 -12.48 17.31 19.83
C LEU A 29 -13.57 16.71 20.72
N ALA A 30 -13.19 16.23 21.91
CA ALA A 30 -14.09 15.49 22.81
C ALA A 30 -14.51 16.30 24.04
N THR A 31 -13.74 17.32 24.42
CA THR A 31 -13.96 18.11 25.64
C THR A 31 -14.17 19.59 25.36
N GLN A 32 -14.72 20.33 26.34
CA GLN A 32 -14.80 21.78 26.28
C GLN A 32 -13.43 22.44 26.13
N ARG A 33 -12.38 21.84 26.73
CA ARG A 33 -11.00 22.29 26.57
C ARG A 33 -10.53 22.10 25.13
N ASP A 34 -10.82 20.96 24.51
CA ASP A 34 -10.47 20.71 23.11
C ASP A 34 -11.16 21.72 22.20
N LEU A 35 -12.45 21.99 22.42
CA LEU A 35 -13.19 23.00 21.66
C LEU A 35 -12.59 24.40 21.85
N ALA A 36 -12.22 24.77 23.08
CA ALA A 36 -11.60 26.06 23.37
C ALA A 36 -10.20 26.21 22.77
N LEU A 37 -9.50 25.11 22.47
CA LEU A 37 -8.19 25.13 21.79
C LEU A 37 -8.33 25.08 20.26
N ALA A 38 -9.22 24.23 19.75
CA ALA A 38 -9.47 24.07 18.32
C ALA A 38 -10.22 25.26 17.71
N TYR A 39 -10.98 25.98 18.53
CA TYR A 39 -11.77 27.14 18.15
C TYR A 39 -11.63 28.27 19.18
N SER A 40 -12.62 29.16 19.27
CA SER A 40 -12.58 30.29 20.18
C SER A 40 -12.58 29.86 21.65
N PRO A 41 -11.74 30.48 22.51
CA PRO A 41 -10.84 31.59 22.19
C PRO A 41 -9.43 31.18 21.72
N GLY A 42 -9.02 29.92 21.90
CA GLY A 42 -7.63 29.47 21.72
C GLY A 42 -7.11 29.57 20.29
N VAL A 43 -7.98 29.44 19.28
CA VAL A 43 -7.62 29.59 17.86
C VAL A 43 -7.09 30.99 17.51
N ALA A 44 -7.32 32.01 18.36
CA ALA A 44 -6.75 33.34 18.17
C ALA A 44 -5.22 33.33 18.24
N ALA A 45 -4.62 32.51 19.12
CA ALA A 45 -3.16 32.45 19.29
C ALA A 45 -2.39 32.04 18.02
N PRO A 46 -2.74 30.95 17.30
CA PRO A 46 -2.10 30.65 16.02
C PRO A 46 -2.41 31.70 14.93
N CYS A 47 -3.57 32.37 14.96
CA CYS A 47 -3.86 33.48 14.05
C CYS A 47 -2.91 34.66 14.29
N ASP A 48 -2.74 35.10 15.53
CA ASP A 48 -1.82 36.18 15.91
C ASP A 48 -0.38 35.83 15.52
N ALA A 49 0.04 34.58 15.76
CA ALA A 49 1.38 34.12 15.36
C ALA A 49 1.60 34.10 13.83
N ILE A 50 0.54 33.93 13.03
CA ILE A 50 0.60 34.03 11.55
C ILE A 50 0.60 35.49 11.10
N VAL A 51 -0.09 36.39 11.81
CA VAL A 51 0.00 37.84 11.57
C VAL A 51 1.41 38.35 11.85
N GLU A 52 2.06 37.86 12.90
CA GLU A 52 3.45 38.19 13.24
C GLU A 52 4.46 37.65 12.21
N ASP A 53 4.29 36.39 11.79
CA ASP A 53 5.11 35.75 10.76
C ASP A 53 4.23 34.83 9.88
N PRO A 54 3.96 35.22 8.63
CA PRO A 54 3.15 34.42 7.71
C PRO A 54 3.66 32.99 7.47
N LEU A 55 4.96 32.73 7.66
CA LEU A 55 5.53 31.39 7.52
C LEU A 55 5.04 30.43 8.62
N ASN A 56 4.55 30.94 9.75
CA ASN A 56 3.92 30.11 10.78
C ASN A 56 2.65 29.41 10.28
N ALA A 57 2.07 29.81 9.15
CA ALA A 57 0.98 29.07 8.50
C ALA A 57 1.38 27.62 8.19
N TYR A 58 2.66 27.35 7.89
CA TYR A 58 3.18 26.00 7.69
C TYR A 58 3.26 25.17 8.98
N LYS A 59 3.37 25.83 10.14
CA LYS A 59 3.49 25.15 11.45
C LYS A 59 2.13 24.89 12.09
N TYR A 60 1.22 25.86 11.98
CA TYR A 60 -0.05 25.85 12.72
C TYR A 60 -1.26 25.48 11.87
N THR A 61 -1.10 25.23 10.57
CA THR A 61 -2.19 24.83 9.67
C THR A 61 -1.79 23.62 8.82
N ALA A 62 -2.77 23.04 8.12
CA ALA A 62 -2.52 21.95 7.18
C ALA A 62 -1.81 22.40 5.88
N ARG A 63 -1.64 23.71 5.65
CA ARG A 63 -1.06 24.30 4.41
C ARG A 63 0.20 23.58 3.94
N GLY A 64 1.12 23.26 4.86
CA GLY A 64 2.40 22.66 4.50
C GLY A 64 2.34 21.23 3.94
N ASN A 65 1.20 20.55 4.06
CA ASN A 65 0.99 19.20 3.54
C ASN A 65 -0.21 19.10 2.59
N LEU A 66 -0.84 20.23 2.24
CA LEU A 66 -2.09 20.27 1.49
C LEU A 66 -1.84 20.71 0.04
N VAL A 67 -2.27 19.90 -0.92
CA VAL A 67 -2.21 20.19 -2.37
C VAL A 67 -3.61 20.36 -2.93
N ALA A 68 -3.81 21.34 -3.81
CA ALA A 68 -5.03 21.43 -4.62
C ALA A 68 -4.85 20.63 -5.91
N VAL A 69 -5.74 19.68 -6.20
CA VAL A 69 -5.86 19.11 -7.54
C VAL A 69 -6.94 19.89 -8.27
N ILE A 70 -6.55 20.71 -9.25
CA ILE A 70 -7.44 21.67 -9.91
C ILE A 70 -7.67 21.28 -11.36
N THR A 71 -8.93 21.25 -11.77
CA THR A 71 -9.34 21.04 -13.16
C THR A 71 -10.53 21.92 -13.53
N ASN A 72 -10.74 22.14 -14.83
CA ASN A 72 -12.03 22.58 -15.37
C ASN A 72 -12.76 21.51 -16.19
N GLY A 73 -12.22 20.27 -16.22
CA GLY A 73 -12.81 19.12 -16.88
C GLY A 73 -12.83 19.19 -18.41
N THR A 74 -11.95 19.99 -19.01
CA THR A 74 -11.91 20.22 -20.47
C THR A 74 -11.11 19.19 -21.25
N ALA A 75 -10.29 18.37 -20.58
CA ALA A 75 -9.49 17.31 -21.20
C ALA A 75 -9.38 16.06 -20.32
N VAL A 76 -10.51 15.58 -19.79
CA VAL A 76 -10.52 14.44 -18.86
C VAL A 76 -10.14 13.14 -19.56
N LEU A 77 -8.96 12.62 -19.27
CA LEU A 77 -8.44 11.37 -19.86
C LEU A 77 -8.55 11.40 -21.42
N GLY A 78 -9.00 10.31 -22.02
CA GLY A 78 -9.37 10.24 -23.45
C GLY A 78 -10.82 10.63 -23.74
N LEU A 79 -11.58 11.15 -22.76
CA LEU A 79 -12.99 11.51 -22.89
C LEU A 79 -13.19 12.94 -23.40
N GLY A 80 -12.16 13.79 -23.27
CA GLY A 80 -12.18 15.17 -23.71
C GLY A 80 -12.95 16.07 -22.75
N ASN A 81 -13.67 17.04 -23.30
CA ASN A 81 -14.41 18.02 -22.51
C ASN A 81 -15.76 17.43 -22.06
N ILE A 82 -15.77 16.87 -20.85
CA ILE A 82 -16.97 16.33 -20.19
C ILE A 82 -17.44 17.22 -19.02
N GLY A 83 -16.73 18.32 -18.78
CA GLY A 83 -17.04 19.30 -17.74
C GLY A 83 -16.56 18.90 -16.35
N PRO A 84 -16.54 19.86 -15.42
CA PRO A 84 -15.94 19.72 -14.08
C PRO A 84 -16.58 18.58 -13.25
N LEU A 85 -17.92 18.48 -13.24
CA LEU A 85 -18.62 17.45 -12.45
C LEU A 85 -18.28 16.03 -12.87
N ALA A 86 -18.18 15.79 -14.18
CA ALA A 86 -17.85 14.46 -14.69
C ALA A 86 -16.35 14.14 -14.55
N GLY A 87 -15.49 15.17 -14.43
CA GLY A 87 -14.07 15.01 -14.09
C GLY A 87 -13.79 14.70 -12.62
N LYS A 88 -14.72 15.04 -11.70
CA LYS A 88 -14.54 14.88 -10.25
C LYS A 88 -14.06 13.48 -9.82
N PRO A 89 -14.59 12.34 -10.32
CA PRO A 89 -14.07 11.03 -9.95
C PRO A 89 -12.58 10.88 -10.27
N VAL A 90 -12.06 11.47 -11.34
CA VAL A 90 -10.63 11.41 -11.65
C VAL A 90 -9.81 12.20 -10.63
N MET A 91 -10.29 13.39 -10.25
CA MET A 91 -9.63 14.28 -9.28
C MET A 91 -9.59 13.69 -7.87
N GLU A 92 -10.71 13.13 -7.40
CA GLU A 92 -10.73 12.35 -6.13
C GLU A 92 -9.72 11.19 -6.20
N GLY A 93 -9.61 10.54 -7.36
CA GLY A 93 -8.62 9.50 -7.62
C GLY A 93 -7.21 10.00 -7.39
N LYS A 94 -6.83 11.15 -7.96
CA LYS A 94 -5.52 11.78 -7.74
C LYS A 94 -5.28 12.06 -6.25
N GLY A 95 -6.29 12.55 -5.53
CA GLY A 95 -6.24 12.76 -4.08
C GLY A 95 -5.90 11.48 -3.31
N VAL A 96 -6.54 10.36 -3.65
CA VAL A 96 -6.23 9.05 -3.07
C VAL A 96 -4.77 8.64 -3.33
N LEU A 97 -4.27 8.86 -4.55
CA LEU A 97 -2.89 8.48 -4.91
C LEU A 97 -1.86 9.34 -4.17
N PHE A 98 -2.06 10.67 -4.09
CA PHE A 98 -1.22 11.56 -3.28
C PHE A 98 -1.16 11.10 -1.82
N LYS A 99 -2.32 10.83 -1.21
CA LYS A 99 -2.40 10.40 0.18
C LYS A 99 -1.74 9.05 0.40
N LYS A 100 -2.03 8.08 -0.47
CA LYS A 100 -1.53 6.70 -0.35
C LYS A 100 -0.02 6.59 -0.54
N PHE A 101 0.54 7.28 -1.53
CA PHE A 101 1.94 7.13 -1.91
C PHE A 101 2.88 8.13 -1.25
N ALA A 102 2.38 9.31 -0.87
CA ALA A 102 3.22 10.40 -0.34
C ALA A 102 2.70 11.02 0.96
N GLY A 103 1.56 10.56 1.49
CA GLY A 103 0.99 11.09 2.73
C GLY A 103 0.49 12.54 2.60
N ILE A 104 0.35 13.03 1.37
CA ILE A 104 -0.08 14.40 1.06
C ILE A 104 -1.60 14.47 1.15
N ASP A 105 -2.10 15.49 1.85
CA ASP A 105 -3.53 15.78 1.90
C ASP A 105 -3.93 16.54 0.64
N VAL A 106 -5.11 16.26 0.10
CA VAL A 106 -5.58 16.86 -1.14
C VAL A 106 -7.00 17.36 -1.00
N PHE A 107 -7.26 18.55 -1.53
CA PHE A 107 -8.59 18.94 -1.98
C PHE A 107 -8.63 18.94 -3.51
N ASP A 108 -9.60 18.22 -4.06
CA ASP A 108 -9.97 18.30 -5.45
C ASP A 108 -10.90 19.50 -5.69
N ILE A 109 -10.58 20.32 -6.69
CA ILE A 109 -11.25 21.58 -6.97
C ILE A 109 -11.62 21.61 -8.46
N GLU A 110 -12.88 21.31 -8.75
CA GLU A 110 -13.43 21.34 -10.10
C GLU A 110 -14.08 22.70 -10.40
N LEU A 111 -13.42 23.53 -11.22
CA LEU A 111 -13.87 24.88 -11.56
C LEU A 111 -14.72 24.88 -12.84
N ASN A 112 -15.94 25.40 -12.77
CA ASN A 112 -16.79 25.60 -13.95
C ASN A 112 -16.49 26.92 -14.66
N GLU A 113 -15.24 27.08 -15.10
CA GLU A 113 -14.75 28.26 -15.83
C GLU A 113 -13.83 27.84 -16.98
N ASN A 114 -14.06 28.42 -18.16
CA ASN A 114 -13.34 28.12 -19.39
C ASN A 114 -12.50 29.30 -19.89
N ASP A 115 -12.70 30.49 -19.33
CA ASP A 115 -11.84 31.64 -19.60
C ASP A 115 -10.49 31.46 -18.88
N PRO A 116 -9.36 31.39 -19.61
CA PRO A 116 -8.06 31.10 -18.99
C PRO A 116 -7.60 32.18 -18.00
N ASP A 117 -7.90 33.45 -18.25
CA ASP A 117 -7.49 34.55 -17.36
C ASP A 117 -8.26 34.49 -16.04
N LYS A 118 -9.58 34.30 -16.11
CA LYS A 118 -10.40 34.12 -14.90
C LYS A 118 -10.01 32.86 -14.13
N LEU A 119 -9.69 31.78 -14.83
CA LEU A 119 -9.25 30.54 -14.18
C LEU A 119 -7.93 30.76 -13.43
N VAL A 120 -6.95 31.46 -14.05
CA VAL A 120 -5.71 31.85 -13.39
C VAL A 120 -5.98 32.70 -12.15
N ASP A 121 -6.87 33.69 -12.23
CA ASP A 121 -7.24 34.53 -11.08
C ASP A 121 -7.84 33.72 -9.94
N MET A 122 -8.76 32.80 -10.24
CA MET A 122 -9.36 31.90 -9.24
C MET A 122 -8.31 30.99 -8.59
N ILE A 123 -7.41 30.40 -9.38
CA ILE A 123 -6.34 29.52 -8.88
C ILE A 123 -5.37 30.29 -7.98
N CYS A 124 -4.89 31.45 -8.44
CA CYS A 124 -3.92 32.24 -7.69
C CYS A 124 -4.53 32.79 -6.40
N ALA A 125 -5.81 33.16 -6.39
CA ALA A 125 -6.48 33.65 -5.18
C ALA A 125 -6.56 32.58 -4.07
N MET A 126 -6.51 31.30 -4.41
CA MET A 126 -6.51 30.20 -3.45
C MET A 126 -5.12 29.90 -2.86
N GLU A 127 -4.07 30.59 -3.30
CA GLU A 127 -2.71 30.39 -2.81
C GLU A 127 -2.63 30.27 -1.29
N PRO A 128 -3.29 31.10 -0.44
CA PRO A 128 -3.18 31.05 1.02
C PRO A 128 -3.69 29.76 1.70
N THR A 129 -4.43 28.91 0.99
CA THR A 129 -4.89 27.60 1.51
C THR A 129 -3.87 26.50 1.31
N PHE A 130 -3.18 26.50 0.17
CA PHE A 130 -2.43 25.33 -0.32
C PHE A 130 -0.92 25.48 -0.22
N GLY A 131 -0.22 24.38 0.02
CA GLY A 131 1.24 24.28 -0.08
C GLY A 131 1.72 23.99 -1.50
N GLY A 132 0.83 23.56 -2.39
CA GLY A 132 1.11 23.34 -3.81
C GLY A 132 -0.16 23.16 -4.65
N ILE A 133 -0.04 23.36 -5.96
CA ILE A 133 -1.13 23.25 -6.93
C ILE A 133 -0.76 22.22 -7.99
N ASN A 134 -1.60 21.19 -8.14
CA ASN A 134 -1.54 20.22 -9.22
C ASN A 134 -2.67 20.52 -10.22
N LEU A 135 -2.32 21.04 -11.40
CA LEU A 135 -3.24 21.24 -12.52
C LEU A 135 -3.45 19.92 -13.26
N GLU A 136 -4.70 19.61 -13.59
CA GLU A 136 -5.09 18.32 -14.17
C GLU A 136 -6.18 18.48 -15.24
N ASP A 137 -6.10 17.72 -16.33
CA ASP A 137 -7.16 17.56 -17.32
C ASP A 137 -7.67 18.91 -17.91
N ILE A 138 -6.76 19.86 -18.15
CA ILE A 138 -7.03 21.15 -18.82
C ILE A 138 -6.54 21.08 -20.27
N LYS A 139 -7.42 21.42 -21.23
CA LYS A 139 -7.10 21.30 -22.66
C LYS A 139 -5.96 22.23 -23.10
N ALA A 140 -5.20 21.78 -24.09
CA ALA A 140 -4.26 22.61 -24.84
C ALA A 140 -4.99 23.52 -25.85
N PRO A 141 -4.47 24.72 -26.16
CA PRO A 141 -3.23 25.32 -25.66
C PRO A 141 -3.38 26.09 -24.33
N GLU A 142 -4.59 26.21 -23.80
CA GLU A 142 -4.90 27.03 -22.62
C GLU A 142 -4.12 26.59 -21.37
N CYS A 143 -3.94 25.28 -21.17
CA CYS A 143 -3.17 24.73 -20.05
C CYS A 143 -1.75 25.30 -19.91
N PHE A 144 -1.06 25.56 -21.02
CA PHE A 144 0.28 26.17 -21.00
C PHE A 144 0.27 27.59 -20.46
N TYR A 145 -0.72 28.38 -20.92
CA TYR A 145 -0.89 29.75 -20.49
C TYR A 145 -1.22 29.82 -19.01
N ILE A 146 -2.18 28.98 -18.57
CA ILE A 146 -2.62 28.90 -17.18
C ILE A 146 -1.45 28.51 -16.26
N GLU A 147 -0.74 27.42 -16.58
CA GLU A 147 0.39 26.98 -15.76
C GLU A 147 1.47 28.06 -15.66
N LYS A 148 1.87 28.65 -16.80
CA LYS A 148 2.88 29.72 -16.85
C LYS A 148 2.47 30.89 -15.95
N LYS A 149 1.24 31.36 -16.07
CA LYS A 149 0.75 32.51 -15.30
C LYS A 149 0.61 32.21 -13.81
N CYS A 150 0.16 31.01 -13.44
CA CYS A 150 0.13 30.59 -12.05
C CYS A 150 1.55 30.50 -11.46
N ARG A 151 2.51 29.92 -12.19
CA ARG A 151 3.92 29.86 -11.76
C ARG A 151 4.59 31.23 -11.62
N GLU A 152 4.21 32.20 -12.46
CA GLU A 152 4.71 33.58 -12.37
C GLU A 152 4.15 34.34 -11.16
N ARG A 153 2.91 34.04 -10.75
CA ARG A 153 2.18 34.81 -9.72
C ARG A 153 2.27 34.22 -8.33
N MET A 154 2.43 32.89 -8.21
CA MET A 154 2.33 32.19 -6.94
C MET A 154 3.70 31.91 -6.31
N GLY A 155 3.76 31.94 -4.97
CA GLY A 155 4.95 31.58 -4.17
C GLY A 155 5.01 30.11 -3.76
N ILE A 156 4.19 29.25 -4.35
CA ILE A 156 4.09 27.82 -4.09
C ILE A 156 4.24 27.01 -5.39
N PRO A 157 4.65 25.73 -5.33
CA PRO A 157 4.82 24.90 -6.51
C PRO A 157 3.50 24.70 -7.26
N VAL A 158 3.51 25.04 -8.54
CA VAL A 158 2.45 24.73 -9.50
C VAL A 158 3.00 23.74 -10.52
N PHE A 159 2.29 22.63 -10.71
CA PHE A 159 2.69 21.53 -11.58
C PHE A 159 1.48 21.05 -12.37
N HIS A 160 1.63 20.87 -13.68
CA HIS A 160 0.61 20.24 -14.51
C HIS A 160 0.99 18.78 -14.78
N ASP A 161 0.22 17.82 -14.27
CA ASP A 161 0.62 16.41 -14.30
C ASP A 161 0.60 15.82 -15.71
N ASP A 162 -0.44 16.11 -16.51
CA ASP A 162 -0.52 15.63 -17.90
C ASP A 162 0.64 16.09 -18.78
N GLN A 163 1.24 17.24 -18.45
CA GLN A 163 2.40 17.77 -19.16
C GLN A 163 3.69 17.18 -18.57
N HIS A 164 4.02 17.59 -17.34
CA HIS A 164 5.33 17.34 -16.76
C HIS A 164 5.44 15.95 -16.15
N GLY A 165 4.35 15.41 -15.59
CA GLY A 165 4.32 14.04 -15.07
C GLY A 165 4.56 13.02 -16.18
N THR A 166 3.84 13.17 -17.29
CA THR A 166 4.04 12.36 -18.50
C THR A 166 5.46 12.51 -19.03
N ALA A 167 5.96 13.74 -19.15
CA ALA A 167 7.32 14.02 -19.63
C ALA A 167 8.39 13.35 -18.78
N ILE A 168 8.32 13.45 -17.45
CA ILE A 168 9.31 12.89 -16.54
C ILE A 168 9.37 11.37 -16.65
N VAL A 169 8.23 10.69 -16.64
CA VAL A 169 8.20 9.22 -16.68
C VAL A 169 8.64 8.71 -18.06
N ALA A 170 8.18 9.37 -19.13
CA ALA A 170 8.60 9.04 -20.48
C ALA A 170 10.11 9.25 -20.69
N ALA A 171 10.65 10.37 -20.19
CA ALA A 171 12.08 10.66 -20.28
C ALA A 171 12.92 9.68 -19.45
N ALA A 172 12.43 9.23 -18.30
CA ALA A 172 13.09 8.18 -17.51
C ALA A 172 13.13 6.84 -18.28
N ALA A 173 12.02 6.46 -18.92
CA ALA A 173 11.95 5.28 -19.78
C ALA A 173 12.91 5.38 -20.96
N VAL A 174 12.97 6.52 -21.65
CA VAL A 174 13.92 6.77 -22.74
C VAL A 174 15.36 6.66 -22.24
N LEU A 175 15.71 7.34 -21.15
CA LEU A 175 17.06 7.35 -20.59
C LEU A 175 17.54 5.93 -20.29
N ASN A 176 16.72 5.12 -19.62
CA ASN A 176 17.05 3.74 -19.31
C ASN A 176 17.09 2.84 -20.55
N SER A 177 16.18 3.04 -21.50
CA SER A 177 16.20 2.30 -22.76
C SER A 177 17.49 2.56 -23.53
N LEU A 178 17.94 3.82 -23.61
CA LEU A 178 19.20 4.20 -24.25
C LEU A 178 20.42 3.63 -23.54
N ARG A 179 20.43 3.60 -22.20
CA ARG A 179 21.47 2.91 -21.41
C ARG A 179 21.51 1.42 -21.74
N LEU A 180 20.35 0.78 -21.86
CA LEU A 180 20.23 -0.65 -22.16
C LEU A 180 20.73 -1.01 -23.57
N VAL A 181 20.43 -0.17 -24.57
CA VAL A 181 20.86 -0.38 -25.97
C VAL A 181 22.19 0.30 -26.30
N ASN A 182 22.85 0.89 -25.30
CA ASN A 182 24.13 1.60 -25.41
C ASN A 182 24.16 2.66 -26.53
N LYS A 183 23.13 3.51 -26.60
CA LYS A 183 23.04 4.64 -27.54
C LYS A 183 23.26 5.97 -26.83
N ASP A 184 24.05 6.85 -27.44
CA ASP A 184 24.25 8.22 -26.95
C ASP A 184 23.03 9.09 -27.27
N ILE A 185 22.43 9.68 -26.24
CA ILE A 185 21.26 10.56 -26.33
C ILE A 185 21.47 11.77 -27.26
N ALA A 186 22.70 12.22 -27.46
CA ALA A 186 22.99 13.33 -28.37
C ALA A 186 22.89 12.95 -29.86
N ASN A 187 22.91 11.66 -30.19
CA ASN A 187 22.98 11.14 -31.57
C ASN A 187 21.69 10.44 -32.02
N VAL A 188 20.68 10.29 -31.16
CA VAL A 188 19.44 9.60 -31.50
C VAL A 188 18.49 10.48 -32.30
N ARG A 189 17.76 9.87 -33.24
CA ARG A 189 16.66 10.52 -33.96
C ARG A 189 15.31 10.23 -33.30
N VAL A 190 14.58 11.30 -32.97
CA VAL A 190 13.30 11.21 -32.25
C VAL A 190 12.16 11.62 -33.17
N VAL A 191 11.11 10.82 -33.19
CA VAL A 191 9.86 11.12 -33.89
C VAL A 191 8.74 11.18 -32.87
N ALA A 192 7.98 12.28 -32.86
CA ALA A 192 6.78 12.39 -32.03
C ALA A 192 5.52 12.44 -32.89
N SER A 193 4.52 11.63 -32.53
CA SER A 193 3.15 11.76 -33.03
C SER A 193 2.32 12.47 -31.96
N GLY A 194 1.85 13.66 -32.28
CA GLY A 194 1.22 14.59 -31.35
C GLY A 194 2.07 15.85 -31.17
N ALA A 195 1.38 17.00 -31.15
CA ALA A 195 1.98 18.31 -30.90
C ALA A 195 1.15 19.10 -29.87
N GLY A 196 0.54 18.37 -28.94
CA GLY A 196 -0.18 18.93 -27.79
C GLY A 196 0.73 19.09 -26.56
N ALA A 197 0.13 19.40 -25.42
CA ALA A 197 0.89 19.78 -24.22
C ALA A 197 1.84 18.70 -23.69
N ALA A 198 1.35 17.48 -23.56
CA ALA A 198 2.19 16.34 -23.16
C ALA A 198 3.35 16.11 -24.15
N ALA A 199 3.11 16.21 -25.46
CA ALA A 199 4.13 16.01 -26.49
C ALA A 199 5.26 17.03 -26.41
N ILE A 200 4.90 18.32 -26.35
CA ILE A 200 5.89 19.39 -26.26
C ILE A 200 6.68 19.30 -24.95
N ALA A 201 6.03 19.02 -23.82
CA ALA A 201 6.70 18.85 -22.53
C ALA A 201 7.68 17.67 -22.53
N CYS A 202 7.30 16.52 -23.12
CA CYS A 202 8.20 15.37 -23.29
C CYS A 202 9.44 15.75 -24.10
N LEU A 203 9.27 16.45 -25.22
CA LEU A 203 10.37 16.84 -26.10
C LEU A 203 11.29 17.87 -25.44
N ASP A 204 10.74 18.89 -24.78
CA ASP A 204 11.54 19.90 -24.06
C ASP A 204 12.40 19.23 -22.98
N LEU A 205 11.86 18.25 -22.25
CA LEU A 205 12.62 17.52 -21.23
C LEU A 205 13.68 16.58 -21.83
N LEU A 206 13.40 15.94 -22.97
CA LEU A 206 14.42 15.16 -23.70
C LEU A 206 15.55 16.05 -24.21
N VAL A 207 15.25 17.26 -24.68
CA VAL A 207 16.27 18.26 -25.06
C VAL A 207 17.11 18.66 -23.85
N ALA A 208 16.48 18.90 -22.70
CA ALA A 208 17.18 19.21 -21.44
C ALA A 208 18.08 18.07 -20.95
N LEU A 209 17.77 16.81 -21.30
CA LEU A 209 18.61 15.64 -21.03
C LEU A 209 19.76 15.47 -22.03
N GLY A 210 19.72 16.12 -23.19
CA GLY A 210 20.80 16.13 -24.18
C GLY A 210 20.41 15.73 -25.60
N VAL A 211 19.13 15.44 -25.89
CA VAL A 211 18.69 15.23 -27.29
C VAL A 211 18.86 16.53 -28.07
N LYS A 212 19.54 16.48 -29.22
CA LYS A 212 19.67 17.66 -30.08
C LYS A 212 18.34 17.95 -30.77
N ARG A 213 17.87 19.20 -30.67
CA ARG A 213 16.61 19.65 -31.29
C ARG A 213 16.53 19.36 -32.78
N GLU A 214 17.64 19.49 -33.51
CA GLU A 214 17.73 19.19 -34.95
C GLU A 214 17.45 17.72 -35.31
N ASN A 215 17.54 16.80 -34.34
CA ASN A 215 17.24 15.37 -34.52
C ASN A 215 15.78 15.02 -34.21
N ILE A 216 14.93 16.01 -33.89
CA ILE A 216 13.53 15.80 -33.50
C ILE A 216 12.63 16.16 -34.68
N THR A 217 11.73 15.24 -35.05
CA THR A 217 10.66 15.49 -36.02
C THR A 217 9.30 15.27 -35.36
N VAL A 218 8.41 16.27 -35.47
CA VAL A 218 7.08 16.22 -34.86
C VAL A 218 6.00 16.16 -35.93
N CYS A 219 5.02 15.29 -35.72
CA CYS A 219 3.84 15.16 -36.56
C CYS A 219 2.59 15.55 -35.78
N ASP A 220 1.76 16.44 -36.33
CA ASP A 220 0.41 16.71 -35.81
C ASP A 220 -0.66 16.01 -36.66
N SER A 221 -1.94 16.33 -36.42
CA SER A 221 -3.07 15.76 -37.16
C SER A 221 -3.05 16.01 -38.66
N LYS A 222 -2.25 16.98 -39.15
CA LYS A 222 -2.09 17.28 -40.57
C LYS A 222 -0.79 16.68 -41.15
N GLY A 223 0.02 15.95 -40.38
CA GLY A 223 1.35 15.44 -40.79
C GLY A 223 2.57 16.15 -40.18
N VAL A 224 3.74 16.04 -40.84
CA VAL A 224 5.04 16.55 -40.36
C VAL A 224 5.03 18.08 -40.24
N ILE A 225 5.55 18.62 -39.14
CA ILE A 225 5.69 20.07 -38.92
C ILE A 225 7.03 20.55 -39.49
N TYR A 226 6.96 21.44 -40.48
CA TYR A 226 8.13 22.03 -41.15
C TYR A 226 7.93 23.53 -41.40
N HIS A 227 9.02 24.26 -41.61
CA HIS A 227 8.99 25.70 -41.91
C HIS A 227 8.24 25.98 -43.21
N GLY A 228 7.24 26.87 -43.17
CA GLY A 228 6.44 27.24 -44.34
C GLY A 228 5.23 26.34 -44.62
N ARG A 229 4.89 25.42 -43.71
CA ARG A 229 3.74 24.51 -43.84
C ARG A 229 2.38 25.19 -43.69
N ASP A 230 2.20 25.98 -42.63
CA ASP A 230 0.95 26.67 -42.28
C ASP A 230 1.31 27.90 -41.44
N GLU A 231 0.74 29.07 -41.77
CA GLU A 231 0.97 30.33 -41.05
C GLU A 231 0.33 30.33 -39.65
N LYS A 232 -0.60 29.40 -39.37
CA LYS A 232 -1.35 29.31 -38.10
C LYS A 232 -0.73 28.38 -37.06
N LEU A 233 0.51 27.92 -37.26
CA LEU A 233 1.22 27.15 -36.24
C LEU A 233 1.53 28.06 -35.04
N ASP A 234 1.16 27.62 -33.84
CA ASP A 234 1.49 28.32 -32.61
C ASP A 234 2.99 28.22 -32.29
N GLU A 235 3.47 29.10 -31.39
CA GLU A 235 4.89 29.23 -31.04
C GLU A 235 5.52 27.91 -30.56
N SER A 236 4.76 27.08 -29.83
CA SER A 236 5.26 25.81 -29.30
C SER A 236 5.57 24.82 -30.42
N LYS A 237 4.74 24.79 -31.47
CA LYS A 237 4.93 23.93 -32.65
C LYS A 237 6.02 24.45 -33.58
N LEU A 238 6.09 25.77 -33.77
CA LEU A 238 7.13 26.41 -34.57
C LEU A 238 8.53 26.11 -34.03
N ARG A 239 8.66 25.92 -32.71
CA ARG A 239 9.90 25.45 -32.08
C ARG A 239 10.33 24.07 -32.60
N TYR A 240 9.42 23.20 -33.00
CA TYR A 240 9.78 21.87 -33.51
C TYR A 240 9.62 21.73 -35.03
N ALA A 241 9.44 22.84 -35.74
CA ALA A 241 9.42 22.84 -37.19
C ALA A 241 10.82 22.52 -37.73
N ILE A 242 10.90 21.49 -38.57
CA ILE A 242 12.13 21.14 -39.29
C ILE A 242 12.27 21.97 -40.57
N ALA A 243 13.48 22.01 -41.14
CA ALA A 243 13.65 22.46 -42.52
C ALA A 243 12.86 21.55 -43.48
N ASP A 244 12.27 22.11 -44.54
CA ASP A 244 11.53 21.31 -45.51
C ASP A 244 12.47 20.36 -46.25
N ASN A 245 12.31 19.06 -45.96
CA ASN A 245 13.07 17.96 -46.55
C ASN A 245 12.18 17.02 -47.39
N GLY A 246 10.96 17.45 -47.73
CA GLY A 246 9.99 16.66 -48.50
C GLY A 246 9.15 15.67 -47.70
N TRP A 247 9.42 15.46 -46.40
CA TRP A 247 8.57 14.61 -45.55
C TRP A 247 7.23 15.28 -45.26
N ARG A 248 6.14 14.51 -45.34
CA ARG A 248 4.78 15.02 -45.15
C ARG A 248 3.96 14.16 -44.19
N LYS A 249 4.21 12.86 -44.14
CA LYS A 249 3.47 11.89 -43.33
C LYS A 249 4.34 11.35 -42.19
N LEU A 250 3.70 10.82 -41.15
CA LEU A 250 4.39 10.15 -40.04
C LEU A 250 5.30 9.01 -40.54
N ALA A 251 4.84 8.24 -41.54
CA ALA A 251 5.63 7.16 -42.14
C ALA A 251 6.99 7.65 -42.70
N ASP A 252 7.03 8.85 -43.27
CA ASP A 252 8.26 9.41 -43.85
C ASP A 252 9.28 9.68 -42.74
N ALA A 253 8.81 10.25 -41.62
CA ALA A 253 9.63 10.59 -40.46
C ALA A 253 10.12 9.35 -39.69
N MET A 254 9.44 8.20 -39.77
CA MET A 254 9.77 6.98 -39.00
C MET A 254 11.00 6.22 -39.52
N VAL A 255 11.38 6.40 -40.80
CA VAL A 255 12.42 5.60 -41.47
C VAL A 255 13.81 5.82 -40.86
N GLY A 256 14.30 4.90 -40.04
CA GLY A 256 15.58 5.02 -39.31
C GLY A 256 15.49 5.86 -38.03
N ALA A 257 14.29 6.05 -37.47
CA ALA A 257 14.12 6.68 -36.16
C ALA A 257 14.60 5.73 -35.04
N ASP A 258 15.28 6.28 -34.03
CA ASP A 258 15.69 5.54 -32.83
C ASP A 258 14.60 5.52 -31.77
N ILE A 259 13.84 6.61 -31.67
CA ILE A 259 12.82 6.81 -30.66
C ILE A 259 11.51 7.25 -31.32
N PHE A 260 10.41 6.59 -30.98
CA PHE A 260 9.06 7.03 -31.28
C PHE A 260 8.31 7.40 -30.00
N MET A 261 7.72 8.59 -29.98
CA MET A 261 6.88 9.14 -28.91
C MET A 261 5.44 9.31 -29.40
N GLY A 262 4.53 8.43 -28.97
CA GLY A 262 3.11 8.50 -29.26
C GLY A 262 2.34 9.22 -28.15
N LEU A 263 1.86 10.42 -28.44
CA LEU A 263 1.10 11.30 -27.54
C LEU A 263 -0.09 11.91 -28.32
N SER A 264 -0.79 11.05 -29.07
CA SER A 264 -1.75 11.47 -30.09
C SER A 264 -3.08 10.69 -29.98
N GLY A 265 -3.34 9.78 -30.92
CA GLY A 265 -4.58 9.03 -31.02
C GLY A 265 -4.35 7.55 -31.29
N PRO A 266 -5.41 6.72 -31.12
CA PRO A 266 -5.30 5.28 -31.21
C PRO A 266 -4.99 4.79 -32.63
N ARG A 267 -4.20 3.71 -32.75
CA ARG A 267 -3.96 2.96 -34.01
C ARG A 267 -3.38 3.77 -35.17
N LEU A 268 -2.59 4.79 -34.88
CA LEU A 268 -1.95 5.63 -35.90
C LEU A 268 -0.66 5.04 -36.49
N VAL A 269 -0.02 4.10 -35.78
CA VAL A 269 1.26 3.50 -36.20
C VAL A 269 1.02 2.10 -36.75
N SER A 270 1.55 1.82 -37.94
CA SER A 270 1.47 0.49 -38.58
C SER A 270 2.75 -0.32 -38.36
N GLN A 271 2.65 -1.64 -38.50
CA GLN A 271 3.81 -2.54 -38.43
C GLN A 271 4.90 -2.21 -39.47
N GLU A 272 4.53 -1.73 -40.66
CA GLU A 272 5.49 -1.29 -41.68
C GLU A 272 6.30 -0.06 -41.23
N MET A 273 5.67 0.90 -40.53
CA MET A 273 6.39 2.04 -39.97
C MET A 273 7.37 1.60 -38.87
N VAL A 274 6.99 0.63 -38.05
CA VAL A 274 7.86 0.09 -37.00
C VAL A 274 9.03 -0.69 -37.60
N LYS A 275 8.78 -1.46 -38.66
CA LYS A 275 9.83 -2.19 -39.38
C LYS A 275 10.88 -1.27 -40.01
N SER A 276 10.49 -0.05 -40.41
CA SER A 276 11.42 0.92 -41.02
C SER A 276 12.29 1.69 -40.03
N MET A 277 12.05 1.58 -38.71
CA MET A 277 12.84 2.24 -37.66
C MET A 277 14.28 1.69 -37.57
N ALA A 278 15.18 2.40 -36.87
CA ALA A 278 16.55 1.95 -36.61
C ALA A 278 16.59 0.67 -35.74
N ALA A 279 17.74 -0.01 -35.69
CA ALA A 279 17.97 -1.18 -34.80
C ALA A 279 17.73 -0.83 -33.32
N HIS A 280 17.15 -1.73 -32.54
CA HIS A 280 16.77 -1.54 -31.12
C HIS A 280 16.02 -0.21 -30.86
N PRO A 281 14.85 0.01 -31.48
CA PRO A 281 14.11 1.25 -31.33
C PRO A 281 13.41 1.30 -29.98
N VAL A 282 13.27 2.51 -29.45
CA VAL A 282 12.47 2.79 -28.25
C VAL A 282 11.12 3.33 -28.70
N ILE A 283 10.04 2.67 -28.33
CA ILE A 283 8.68 3.01 -28.76
C ILE A 283 7.82 3.25 -27.53
N LEU A 284 7.44 4.50 -27.26
CA LEU A 284 6.51 4.84 -26.19
C LEU A 284 5.16 5.22 -26.80
N ALA A 285 4.21 4.28 -26.86
CA ALA A 285 2.87 4.49 -27.42
C ALA A 285 1.87 4.77 -26.28
N MET A 286 1.67 6.05 -25.96
CA MET A 286 1.03 6.49 -24.71
C MET A 286 -0.41 7.00 -24.89
N ALA A 287 -1.00 6.90 -26.08
CA ALA A 287 -2.44 7.19 -26.24
C ALA A 287 -3.30 6.26 -25.36
N ASN A 288 -4.33 6.83 -24.74
CA ASN A 288 -5.28 6.11 -23.89
C ASN A 288 -6.71 6.25 -24.44
N PRO A 289 -7.58 5.23 -24.27
CA PRO A 289 -7.31 3.91 -23.68
C PRO A 289 -6.65 2.91 -24.64
N GLU A 290 -6.59 3.22 -25.94
CA GLU A 290 -5.96 2.38 -26.97
C GLU A 290 -4.71 3.11 -27.51
N PRO A 291 -3.52 2.48 -27.48
CA PRO A 291 -2.27 3.12 -27.89
C PRO A 291 -2.17 3.31 -29.41
N GLU A 292 -1.17 4.09 -29.85
CA GLU A 292 -0.84 4.27 -31.27
C GLU A 292 -0.57 2.94 -31.98
N ILE A 293 0.03 1.97 -31.27
CA ILE A 293 0.22 0.58 -31.70
C ILE A 293 0.32 -0.32 -30.45
N LEU A 294 -0.19 -1.55 -30.52
CA LEU A 294 -0.13 -2.51 -29.42
C LEU A 294 1.25 -3.20 -29.33
N PRO A 295 1.78 -3.46 -28.11
CA PRO A 295 3.08 -4.12 -27.94
C PRO A 295 3.24 -5.47 -28.67
N PRO A 296 2.26 -6.39 -28.69
CA PRO A 296 2.38 -7.63 -29.46
C PRO A 296 2.65 -7.39 -30.96
N LEU A 297 1.97 -6.43 -31.58
CA LEU A 297 2.14 -6.10 -33.00
C LEU A 297 3.52 -5.52 -33.30
N VAL A 298 4.09 -4.75 -32.37
CA VAL A 298 5.47 -4.27 -32.48
C VAL A 298 6.46 -5.42 -32.43
N LYS A 299 6.31 -6.32 -31.44
CA LYS A 299 7.21 -7.45 -31.24
C LYS A 299 7.20 -8.45 -32.39
N GLU A 300 6.09 -8.58 -33.11
CA GLU A 300 6.01 -9.42 -34.33
C GLU A 300 6.96 -8.97 -35.44
N VAL A 301 7.16 -7.66 -35.61
CA VAL A 301 7.98 -7.11 -36.72
C VAL A 301 9.32 -6.55 -36.27
N ARG A 302 9.45 -6.21 -34.98
CA ARG A 302 10.67 -5.70 -34.34
C ARG A 302 10.82 -6.30 -32.92
N PRO A 303 11.22 -7.58 -32.82
CA PRO A 303 11.42 -8.24 -31.52
C PRO A 303 12.45 -7.54 -30.62
N ASP A 304 13.38 -6.82 -31.25
CA ASP A 304 14.45 -6.04 -30.63
C ASP A 304 14.01 -4.68 -30.06
N ALA A 305 12.76 -4.27 -30.29
CA ALA A 305 12.23 -3.01 -29.80
C ALA A 305 11.96 -3.03 -28.29
N ILE A 306 12.29 -1.92 -27.63
CA ILE A 306 11.84 -1.64 -26.27
C ILE A 306 10.55 -0.84 -26.39
N ILE A 307 9.45 -1.38 -25.88
CA ILE A 307 8.13 -0.76 -25.99
C ILE A 307 7.51 -0.51 -24.62
N GLY A 308 6.95 0.68 -24.44
CA GLY A 308 6.14 1.06 -23.29
C GLY A 308 4.84 1.70 -23.72
N THR A 309 3.82 1.62 -22.86
CA THR A 309 2.49 2.22 -23.11
C THR A 309 1.92 2.84 -21.84
N GLY A 310 0.79 3.54 -21.92
CA GLY A 310 0.06 3.99 -20.73
C GLY A 310 -0.68 2.88 -19.98
N ARG A 311 -0.82 1.68 -20.57
CA ARG A 311 -1.64 0.59 -20.05
C ARG A 311 -0.90 -0.27 -19.03
N SER A 312 -1.61 -0.68 -17.99
CA SER A 312 -1.07 -1.50 -16.88
C SER A 312 -0.93 -2.99 -17.20
N ASP A 313 -1.57 -3.49 -18.26
CA ASP A 313 -1.51 -4.88 -18.68
C ASP A 313 -0.30 -5.21 -19.58
N PHE A 314 0.52 -4.22 -19.91
CA PHE A 314 1.76 -4.39 -20.66
C PHE A 314 3.01 -3.99 -19.84
N PRO A 315 4.19 -4.53 -20.20
CA PRO A 315 5.47 -4.10 -19.65
C PRO A 315 5.74 -2.60 -19.90
N ASN A 316 6.65 -2.03 -19.10
CA ASN A 316 7.08 -0.63 -19.21
C ASN A 316 5.90 0.38 -19.24
N GLN A 317 5.01 0.29 -18.25
CA GLN A 317 3.89 1.22 -18.14
C GLN A 317 4.37 2.65 -17.79
N VAL A 318 4.24 3.57 -18.74
CA VAL A 318 4.47 5.01 -18.53
C VAL A 318 3.25 5.60 -17.81
N ASN A 319 3.34 5.72 -16.49
CA ASN A 319 2.25 6.20 -15.65
C ASN A 319 2.71 7.33 -14.73
N ASN A 320 2.01 8.46 -14.77
CA ASN A 320 2.34 9.68 -14.04
C ASN A 320 2.38 9.50 -12.52
N VAL A 321 1.73 8.45 -11.99
CA VAL A 321 1.81 8.06 -10.56
C VAL A 321 3.25 7.82 -10.08
N LEU A 322 4.18 7.50 -10.98
CA LEU A 322 5.60 7.35 -10.67
C LEU A 322 6.29 8.69 -10.37
N CYS A 323 5.62 9.82 -10.63
CA CYS A 323 6.18 11.16 -10.55
C CYS A 323 5.44 12.03 -9.52
N PHE A 324 4.17 12.37 -9.78
CA PHE A 324 3.51 13.48 -9.06
C PHE A 324 3.47 13.33 -7.53
N PRO A 325 3.23 12.15 -6.92
CA PRO A 325 3.19 12.09 -5.46
C PRO A 325 4.54 12.45 -4.84
N PHE A 326 5.62 12.00 -5.47
CA PHE A 326 6.96 12.07 -4.90
C PHE A 326 7.67 13.39 -5.20
N ILE A 327 7.43 13.99 -6.38
CA ILE A 327 7.95 15.32 -6.68
C ILE A 327 7.34 16.38 -5.75
N PHE A 328 6.02 16.29 -5.49
CA PHE A 328 5.39 17.15 -4.49
C PHE A 328 5.88 16.86 -3.09
N ARG A 329 6.11 15.59 -2.71
CA ARG A 329 6.64 15.28 -1.37
C ARG A 329 7.96 15.99 -1.12
N GLY A 330 8.92 15.84 -2.05
CA GLY A 330 10.21 16.51 -1.96
C GLY A 330 10.08 18.04 -1.96
N ALA A 331 9.26 18.60 -2.85
CA ALA A 331 9.01 20.04 -2.94
C ALA A 331 8.40 20.61 -1.67
N LEU A 332 7.37 19.97 -1.12
CA LEU A 332 6.68 20.41 0.10
C LEU A 332 7.59 20.34 1.31
N ASP A 333 8.40 19.28 1.45
CA ASP A 333 9.22 19.04 2.63
C ASP A 333 10.32 20.10 2.80
N VAL A 334 10.86 20.62 1.69
CA VAL A 334 11.81 21.74 1.71
C VAL A 334 11.17 23.12 1.55
N GLY A 335 9.83 23.19 1.45
CA GLY A 335 9.12 24.44 1.19
C GLY A 335 9.57 25.11 -0.11
N ALA A 336 9.70 24.35 -1.20
CA ALA A 336 10.05 24.89 -2.50
C ALA A 336 9.04 25.96 -2.92
N THR A 337 9.49 27.04 -3.55
CA THR A 337 8.61 28.10 -4.09
C THR A 337 8.09 27.77 -5.49
N THR A 338 8.71 26.84 -6.19
CA THR A 338 8.32 26.37 -7.52
C THR A 338 8.83 24.95 -7.77
N ILE A 339 8.34 24.29 -8.82
CA ILE A 339 8.99 23.09 -9.39
C ILE A 339 9.71 23.53 -10.67
N ASN A 340 11.04 23.57 -10.61
CA ASN A 340 11.89 24.02 -11.71
C ASN A 340 12.45 22.85 -12.53
N GLU A 341 13.24 23.15 -13.57
CA GLU A 341 13.78 22.13 -14.48
C GLU A 341 14.79 21.20 -13.78
N GLU A 342 15.63 21.72 -12.87
CA GLU A 342 16.58 20.92 -12.10
C GLU A 342 15.87 19.83 -11.29
N MET A 343 14.73 20.16 -10.66
CA MET A 343 13.90 19.20 -9.92
C MET A 343 13.29 18.14 -10.86
N LYS A 344 12.82 18.52 -12.05
CA LYS A 344 12.30 17.56 -13.04
C LYS A 344 13.39 16.60 -13.51
N LEU A 345 14.58 17.11 -13.84
CA LEU A 345 15.73 16.29 -14.25
C LEU A 345 16.21 15.37 -13.13
N ALA A 346 16.21 15.84 -11.88
CA ALA A 346 16.50 15.01 -10.71
C ALA A 346 15.47 13.88 -10.55
N THR A 347 14.19 14.17 -10.78
CA THR A 347 13.10 13.18 -10.77
C THR A 347 13.30 12.11 -11.85
N VAL A 348 13.61 12.52 -13.09
CA VAL A 348 13.91 11.61 -14.20
C VAL A 348 15.04 10.66 -13.83
N ARG A 349 16.16 11.20 -13.35
CA ARG A 349 17.34 10.41 -12.98
C ARG A 349 17.03 9.47 -11.82
N ALA A 350 16.31 9.94 -10.79
CA ALA A 350 15.93 9.11 -9.65
C ALA A 350 15.02 7.93 -10.04
N ILE A 351 14.03 8.14 -10.92
CA ILE A 351 13.18 7.07 -11.44
C ILE A 351 14.02 6.07 -12.27
N ALA A 352 14.87 6.59 -13.16
CA ALA A 352 15.70 5.79 -14.03
C ALA A 352 16.69 4.92 -13.22
N ASP A 353 17.43 5.52 -12.30
CA ASP A 353 18.42 4.84 -11.47
C ASP A 353 17.76 3.81 -10.52
N LEU A 354 16.52 4.07 -10.06
CA LEU A 354 15.78 3.11 -9.24
C LEU A 354 15.45 1.81 -10.01
N ALA A 355 15.13 1.90 -11.30
CA ALA A 355 14.85 0.71 -12.12
C ALA A 355 16.09 -0.17 -12.31
N MET A 356 17.28 0.42 -12.27
CA MET A 356 18.57 -0.28 -12.37
C MET A 356 19.06 -0.83 -11.03
N ALA A 357 18.58 -0.30 -9.91
CA ALA A 357 19.03 -0.71 -8.59
C ALA A 357 18.59 -2.14 -8.26
N GLU A 358 19.53 -2.92 -7.69
CA GLU A 358 19.28 -4.28 -7.25
C GLU A 358 18.00 -4.36 -6.39
N GLN A 359 17.20 -5.38 -6.66
CA GLN A 359 15.91 -5.52 -6.03
C GLN A 359 16.07 -5.93 -4.57
N SER A 360 15.38 -5.23 -3.69
CA SER A 360 15.14 -5.69 -2.32
C SER A 360 13.95 -6.64 -2.34
N ASP A 361 13.98 -7.72 -1.55
CA ASP A 361 12.93 -8.77 -1.41
C ASP A 361 11.50 -8.22 -1.29
N VAL A 362 11.37 -6.96 -0.85
CA VAL A 362 10.11 -6.23 -0.71
C VAL A 362 9.44 -5.94 -2.06
N VAL A 363 10.17 -5.64 -3.14
CA VAL A 363 9.59 -5.31 -4.46
C VAL A 363 8.95 -6.55 -5.10
N ALA A 364 9.59 -7.71 -4.95
CA ALA A 364 9.07 -9.00 -5.42
C ALA A 364 7.73 -9.35 -4.73
N SER A 365 7.58 -9.02 -3.44
CA SER A 365 6.37 -9.34 -2.68
C SER A 365 5.11 -8.59 -3.11
N ALA A 366 5.24 -7.43 -3.76
CA ALA A 366 4.09 -6.60 -4.19
C ALA A 366 3.54 -6.98 -5.58
N TYR A 367 4.30 -7.74 -6.37
CA TYR A 367 4.00 -7.99 -7.79
C TYR A 367 3.93 -9.47 -8.20
N GLY A 368 4.02 -10.40 -7.23
CA GLY A 368 4.12 -11.85 -7.50
C GLY A 368 5.47 -12.22 -8.10
N ASP A 369 5.72 -13.52 -8.35
CA ASP A 369 6.99 -14.14 -8.81
C ASP A 369 7.58 -13.63 -10.15
N GLN A 370 7.34 -12.39 -10.56
CA GLN A 370 8.05 -11.74 -11.64
C GLN A 370 9.45 -11.34 -11.15
N GLU A 371 10.50 -12.03 -11.62
CA GLU A 371 11.86 -11.51 -11.57
C GLU A 371 11.93 -10.21 -12.40
N LEU A 372 11.71 -9.08 -11.74
CA LEU A 372 11.74 -7.75 -12.35
C LEU A 372 13.20 -7.30 -12.47
N SER A 373 13.96 -7.90 -13.37
CA SER A 373 15.34 -7.47 -13.64
C SER A 373 15.36 -6.34 -14.67
N PHE A 374 16.29 -5.39 -14.51
CA PHE A 374 16.50 -4.31 -15.49
C PHE A 374 16.75 -4.91 -16.88
N GLY A 375 15.91 -4.55 -17.86
CA GLY A 375 15.93 -5.16 -19.18
C GLY A 375 14.85 -4.62 -20.11
N PRO A 376 14.68 -5.19 -21.32
CA PRO A 376 13.77 -4.66 -22.34
C PRO A 376 12.30 -4.58 -21.91
N GLU A 377 11.89 -5.43 -20.96
CA GLU A 377 10.53 -5.48 -20.41
C GLU A 377 10.42 -4.79 -19.02
N TYR A 378 11.51 -4.18 -18.53
CA TYR A 378 11.56 -3.45 -17.26
C TYR A 378 12.60 -2.33 -17.31
N VAL A 379 12.27 -1.23 -17.98
CA VAL A 379 13.10 -0.01 -18.02
C VAL A 379 12.62 1.09 -17.05
N ILE A 380 11.47 0.91 -16.43
CA ILE A 380 10.90 1.84 -15.43
C ILE A 380 10.29 1.06 -14.25
N PRO A 381 10.39 1.58 -13.02
CA PRO A 381 9.84 0.93 -11.84
C PRO A 381 8.31 0.89 -11.90
N LYS A 382 7.70 0.01 -11.10
CA LYS A 382 6.24 -0.10 -11.02
C LYS A 382 5.65 0.81 -9.91
N PRO A 383 4.39 1.28 -10.04
CA PRO A 383 3.76 2.27 -9.14
C PRO A 383 3.79 2.01 -7.63
N PHE A 384 3.78 0.75 -7.21
CA PHE A 384 3.76 0.31 -5.81
C PHE A 384 5.15 -0.10 -5.32
N ASP A 385 6.22 0.22 -6.05
CA ASP A 385 7.57 0.05 -5.53
C ASP A 385 7.77 1.00 -4.32
N PRO A 386 7.91 0.48 -3.09
CA PRO A 386 8.02 1.30 -1.88
C PRO A 386 9.27 2.19 -1.88
N ARG A 387 10.27 1.89 -2.72
CA ARG A 387 11.51 2.66 -2.82
C ARG A 387 11.30 4.00 -3.53
N LEU A 388 10.20 4.18 -4.26
CA LEU A 388 9.92 5.40 -5.04
C LEU A 388 9.99 6.66 -4.19
N ILE A 389 9.27 6.73 -3.07
CA ILE A 389 9.28 7.91 -2.20
C ILE A 389 10.66 8.14 -1.57
N VAL A 390 11.36 7.07 -1.16
CA VAL A 390 12.66 7.14 -0.50
C VAL A 390 13.78 7.56 -1.45
N LYS A 391 13.60 7.39 -2.77
CA LYS A 391 14.59 7.82 -3.77
C LYS A 391 14.23 9.15 -4.43
N ILE A 392 12.98 9.33 -4.82
CA ILE A 392 12.56 10.49 -5.61
C ILE A 392 12.42 11.73 -4.73
N ALA A 393 11.74 11.63 -3.58
CA ALA A 393 11.51 12.81 -2.74
C ALA A 393 12.83 13.45 -2.24
N PRO A 394 13.84 12.67 -1.76
CA PRO A 394 15.15 13.24 -1.43
C PRO A 394 15.89 13.84 -2.64
N ALA A 395 15.83 13.21 -3.81
CA ALA A 395 16.47 13.76 -5.02
C ALA A 395 15.87 15.11 -5.42
N VAL A 396 14.54 15.22 -5.33
CA VAL A 396 13.80 16.47 -5.62
C VAL A 396 14.08 17.53 -4.57
N ALA A 397 14.03 17.18 -3.29
CA ALA A 397 14.36 18.07 -2.18
C ALA A 397 15.77 18.65 -2.32
N LYS A 398 16.74 17.79 -2.64
CA LYS A 398 18.12 18.20 -2.89
C LYS A 398 18.23 19.14 -4.10
N ALA A 399 17.59 18.81 -5.22
CA ALA A 399 17.60 19.66 -6.40
C ALA A 399 16.97 21.04 -6.15
N ALA A 400 15.91 21.11 -5.35
CA ALA A 400 15.27 22.36 -4.94
C ALA A 400 16.18 23.21 -4.03
N MET A 401 16.96 22.57 -3.16
CA MET A 401 17.96 23.24 -2.34
C MET A 401 19.12 23.76 -3.19
N ASP A 402 19.66 22.91 -4.06
CA ASP A 402 20.80 23.24 -4.93
C ASP A 402 20.46 24.37 -5.92
N SER A 403 19.21 24.45 -6.39
CA SER A 403 18.74 25.51 -7.28
C SER A 403 18.29 26.80 -6.55
N GLY A 404 18.26 26.79 -5.22
CA GLY A 404 17.92 27.96 -4.40
C GLY A 404 16.43 28.27 -4.29
N VAL A 405 15.55 27.33 -4.66
CA VAL A 405 14.08 27.52 -4.55
C VAL A 405 13.51 27.01 -3.22
N ALA A 406 14.30 26.30 -2.42
CA ALA A 406 13.92 25.79 -1.10
C ALA A 406 13.94 26.87 -0.02
N THR A 407 12.87 26.97 0.78
CA THR A 407 12.78 27.91 1.92
C THR A 407 13.04 27.24 3.27
N ARG A 408 13.01 25.90 3.34
CA ARG A 408 13.22 25.10 4.55
C ARG A 408 14.15 23.92 4.25
N PRO A 409 15.46 24.16 4.09
CA PRO A 409 16.40 23.11 3.70
C PRO A 409 16.51 21.99 4.73
N ILE A 410 16.57 20.74 4.25
CA ILE A 410 16.80 19.56 5.08
C ILE A 410 18.28 19.52 5.49
N GLN A 411 18.54 19.40 6.79
CA GLN A 411 19.90 19.36 7.34
C GLN A 411 20.49 17.94 7.36
N ASP A 412 19.64 16.94 7.63
CA ASP A 412 20.03 15.54 7.74
C ASP A 412 19.18 14.70 6.77
N PHE A 413 19.79 14.31 5.65
CA PHE A 413 19.13 13.52 4.62
C PHE A 413 18.97 12.05 5.01
N ASP A 414 19.79 11.53 5.93
CA ASP A 414 19.67 10.15 6.41
C ASP A 414 18.43 10.04 7.32
N ALA A 415 18.29 10.97 8.28
CA ALA A 415 17.08 11.06 9.12
C ALA A 415 15.80 11.27 8.30
N TYR A 416 15.88 12.07 7.23
CA TYR A 416 14.77 12.28 6.31
C TYR A 416 14.40 11.01 5.55
N ALA A 417 15.40 10.28 5.03
CA ALA A 417 15.17 9.00 4.37
C ALA A 417 14.57 7.96 5.33
N ASP A 418 14.99 7.93 6.59
CA ASP A 418 14.43 7.07 7.63
C ASP A 418 12.96 7.41 7.94
N GLN A 419 12.62 8.69 8.02
CA GLN A 419 11.23 9.13 8.21
C GLN A 419 10.32 8.69 7.05
N LEU A 420 10.78 8.86 5.80
CA LEU A 420 10.04 8.41 4.62
C LEU A 420 9.93 6.88 4.58
N THR A 421 10.99 6.18 4.94
CA THR A 421 11.00 4.72 5.11
C THR A 421 9.92 4.30 6.10
N GLN A 422 9.87 4.90 7.29
CA GLN A 422 8.85 4.58 8.31
C GLN A 422 7.42 4.79 7.79
N PHE A 423 7.16 5.86 7.02
CA PHE A 423 5.85 6.14 6.42
C PHE A 423 5.36 5.02 5.49
N VAL A 424 6.21 4.55 4.57
CA VAL A 424 5.86 3.52 3.59
C VAL A 424 5.52 2.18 4.22
N TYR A 425 6.14 1.91 5.35
CA TYR A 425 6.15 0.58 5.92
C TYR A 425 5.24 0.38 7.13
N LYS A 426 4.48 1.38 7.61
CA LYS A 426 3.64 1.24 8.82
C LYS A 426 2.75 -0.02 8.88
N THR A 427 2.27 -0.53 7.74
CA THR A 427 1.52 -1.80 7.69
C THR A 427 2.36 -3.01 7.23
N ASN A 428 3.37 -2.81 6.37
CA ASN A 428 4.19 -3.90 5.81
C ASN A 428 5.40 -4.28 6.70
N LEU A 429 5.99 -3.36 7.46
CA LEU A 429 7.08 -3.65 8.41
C LEU A 429 6.61 -4.54 9.55
N PHE A 430 5.36 -4.40 10.01
CA PHE A 430 4.86 -5.18 11.16
C PHE A 430 4.93 -6.69 10.88
N MET A 431 4.53 -7.12 9.68
CA MET A 431 4.59 -8.53 9.26
C MET A 431 5.89 -8.92 8.55
N LYS A 432 6.76 -7.96 8.19
CA LYS A 432 8.00 -8.24 7.44
C LYS A 432 8.90 -9.28 8.14
N PRO A 433 9.18 -9.21 9.46
CA PRO A 433 9.97 -10.24 10.13
C PRO A 433 9.33 -11.62 10.05
N VAL A 434 8.01 -11.69 10.25
CA VAL A 434 7.25 -12.95 10.21
C VAL A 434 7.26 -13.55 8.81
N PHE A 435 7.02 -12.74 7.77
CA PHE A 435 7.04 -13.21 6.38
C PHE A 435 8.44 -13.65 5.96
N ALA A 436 9.48 -12.91 6.31
CA ALA A 436 10.86 -13.29 6.00
C ALA A 436 11.22 -14.62 6.65
N GLN A 437 10.80 -14.84 7.90
CA GLN A 437 11.02 -16.09 8.62
C GLN A 437 10.20 -17.25 8.03
N ALA A 438 8.92 -17.05 7.72
CA ALA A 438 8.04 -18.06 7.11
C ALA A 438 8.62 -18.61 5.80
N LYS A 439 9.22 -17.74 4.97
CA LYS A 439 9.84 -18.11 3.68
C LYS A 439 11.10 -18.96 3.80
N LYS A 440 11.84 -18.89 4.92
CA LYS A 440 13.10 -19.64 5.08
C LYS A 440 12.90 -21.15 5.03
N GLU A 441 11.82 -21.62 5.62
CA GLU A 441 11.49 -23.04 5.65
C GLU A 441 9.97 -23.23 5.48
N SER A 442 9.55 -23.60 4.27
CA SER A 442 8.13 -23.72 3.96
C SER A 442 7.48 -24.86 4.74
N LYS A 443 6.50 -24.53 5.60
CA LYS A 443 5.73 -25.48 6.41
C LYS A 443 4.39 -25.82 5.77
N ARG A 444 3.88 -27.02 6.02
CA ARG A 444 2.55 -27.49 5.57
C ARG A 444 1.49 -26.96 6.53
N VAL A 445 0.64 -26.05 6.04
CA VAL A 445 -0.38 -25.39 6.86
C VAL A 445 -1.76 -25.77 6.35
N VAL A 446 -2.56 -26.39 7.22
CA VAL A 446 -3.94 -26.77 6.91
C VAL A 446 -4.87 -25.59 7.06
N LEU A 447 -5.67 -25.33 6.02
CA LEU A 447 -6.79 -24.39 6.03
C LEU A 447 -8.08 -25.21 6.04
N THR A 448 -8.75 -25.25 7.20
CA THR A 448 -9.86 -26.18 7.44
C THR A 448 -11.13 -25.82 6.68
N GLU A 449 -11.30 -24.56 6.31
CA GLU A 449 -12.42 -24.07 5.52
C GLU A 449 -12.04 -23.93 4.03
N GLY A 450 -11.50 -24.99 3.43
CA GLY A 450 -10.97 -24.96 2.06
C GLY A 450 -11.99 -24.59 0.97
N GLU A 451 -13.29 -24.73 1.25
CA GLU A 451 -14.37 -24.30 0.34
C GLU A 451 -14.72 -22.80 0.47
N ASP A 452 -14.20 -22.05 1.45
CA ASP A 452 -14.50 -20.62 1.63
C ASP A 452 -13.78 -19.78 0.55
N GLU A 453 -14.50 -18.85 -0.10
CA GLU A 453 -13.94 -18.03 -1.19
C GLU A 453 -12.73 -17.19 -0.71
N ARG A 454 -12.75 -16.71 0.55
CA ARG A 454 -11.63 -15.94 1.12
C ARG A 454 -10.41 -16.81 1.39
N VAL A 455 -10.63 -18.07 1.76
CA VAL A 455 -9.55 -19.06 1.96
C VAL A 455 -8.91 -19.39 0.62
N LEU A 456 -9.68 -19.52 -0.46
CA LEU A 456 -9.15 -19.73 -1.81
C LEU A 456 -8.33 -18.52 -2.31
N HIS A 457 -8.82 -17.29 -2.14
CA HIS A 457 -8.05 -16.08 -2.44
C HIS A 457 -6.75 -16.01 -1.61
N ALA A 458 -6.82 -16.30 -0.31
CA ALA A 458 -5.66 -16.30 0.56
C ALA A 458 -4.65 -17.38 0.14
N THR A 459 -5.13 -18.55 -0.28
CA THR A 459 -4.30 -19.66 -0.77
C THR A 459 -3.46 -19.21 -1.97
N GLN A 460 -4.05 -18.50 -2.93
CA GLN A 460 -3.30 -17.95 -4.06
C GLN A 460 -2.21 -16.97 -3.60
N GLU A 461 -2.51 -16.06 -2.68
CA GLU A 461 -1.50 -15.15 -2.13
C GLU A 461 -0.39 -15.89 -1.35
N ILE A 462 -0.73 -16.91 -0.58
CA ILE A 462 0.23 -17.72 0.20
C ILE A 462 1.19 -18.46 -0.72
N VAL A 463 0.68 -19.05 -1.80
CA VAL A 463 1.48 -19.77 -2.81
C VAL A 463 2.40 -18.80 -3.55
N LEU A 464 1.83 -17.71 -4.11
CA LEU A 464 2.59 -16.69 -4.84
C LEU A 464 3.66 -16.00 -3.98
N ALA A 465 3.43 -15.88 -2.67
CA ALA A 465 4.40 -15.27 -1.77
C ALA A 465 5.39 -16.30 -1.18
N GLY A 466 5.20 -17.60 -1.41
CA GLY A 466 6.04 -18.67 -0.86
C GLY A 466 5.99 -18.78 0.67
N LEU A 467 4.87 -18.43 1.30
CA LEU A 467 4.77 -18.33 2.76
C LEU A 467 4.56 -19.68 3.46
N ALA A 468 3.89 -20.63 2.80
CA ALA A 468 3.60 -21.97 3.31
C ALA A 468 3.21 -22.90 2.15
N ARG A 469 3.12 -24.21 2.42
CA ARG A 469 2.47 -25.19 1.55
C ARG A 469 1.04 -25.42 2.05
N PRO A 470 0.01 -24.86 1.40
CA PRO A 470 -1.36 -24.96 1.89
C PRO A 470 -1.91 -26.37 1.74
N ILE A 471 -2.69 -26.81 2.72
CA ILE A 471 -3.52 -28.01 2.63
C ILE A 471 -4.99 -27.60 2.82
N LEU A 472 -5.83 -27.78 1.81
CA LEU A 472 -7.24 -27.41 1.85
C LEU A 472 -8.10 -28.62 2.21
N ILE A 473 -8.99 -28.46 3.19
CA ILE A 473 -10.01 -29.47 3.51
C ILE A 473 -11.33 -29.07 2.84
N GLY A 474 -11.87 -29.97 2.01
CA GLY A 474 -13.17 -29.75 1.38
C GLY A 474 -13.43 -30.73 0.23
N ARG A 475 -14.60 -30.60 -0.40
CA ARG A 475 -14.98 -31.45 -1.53
C ARG A 475 -14.29 -30.98 -2.81
N PRO A 476 -13.62 -31.88 -3.56
CA PRO A 476 -12.89 -31.52 -4.77
C PRO A 476 -13.72 -30.74 -5.79
N SER A 477 -14.91 -31.26 -6.12
CA SER A 477 -15.81 -30.64 -7.10
C SER A 477 -16.30 -29.24 -6.71
N VAL A 478 -16.38 -28.94 -5.40
CA VAL A 478 -16.79 -27.62 -4.91
C VAL A 478 -15.63 -26.63 -4.98
N ILE A 479 -14.44 -27.06 -4.59
CA ILE A 479 -13.23 -26.23 -4.62
C ILE A 479 -12.86 -25.88 -6.06
N GLU A 480 -12.81 -26.87 -6.97
CA GLU A 480 -12.50 -26.66 -8.39
C GLU A 480 -13.48 -25.69 -9.04
N LYS A 481 -14.78 -25.89 -8.85
CA LYS A 481 -15.82 -24.99 -9.40
C LYS A 481 -15.71 -23.56 -8.85
N ARG A 482 -15.30 -23.39 -7.59
CA ARG A 482 -15.10 -22.07 -7.00
C ARG A 482 -13.83 -21.40 -7.50
N ILE A 483 -12.73 -22.15 -7.65
CA ILE A 483 -11.49 -21.66 -8.26
C ILE A 483 -11.78 -21.11 -9.67
N GLU A 484 -12.51 -21.87 -10.48
CA GLU A 484 -12.92 -21.46 -11.84
C GLU A 484 -13.80 -20.20 -11.80
N LYS A 485 -14.85 -20.20 -10.97
CA LYS A 485 -15.78 -19.05 -10.83
C LYS A 485 -15.06 -17.77 -10.37
N LEU A 486 -14.06 -17.90 -9.49
CA LEU A 486 -13.29 -16.78 -8.94
C LEU A 486 -12.12 -16.35 -9.86
N GLY A 487 -11.87 -17.07 -10.95
CA GLY A 487 -10.76 -16.79 -11.87
C GLY A 487 -9.38 -16.99 -11.25
N LEU A 488 -9.26 -17.89 -10.27
CA LEU A 488 -8.01 -18.17 -9.56
C LEU A 488 -7.12 -19.12 -10.36
N LYS A 489 -5.80 -18.89 -10.33
CA LYS A 489 -4.79 -19.72 -10.99
C LYS A 489 -4.20 -20.71 -9.98
N LEU A 490 -5.03 -21.64 -9.52
CA LEU A 490 -4.67 -22.64 -8.51
C LEU A 490 -4.92 -24.05 -9.04
N GLU A 491 -3.90 -24.92 -8.95
CA GLU A 491 -3.94 -26.32 -9.38
C GLU A 491 -3.76 -27.26 -8.15
N PRO A 492 -4.77 -28.10 -7.82
CA PRO A 492 -4.63 -29.13 -6.79
C PRO A 492 -3.45 -30.07 -7.06
N GLY A 493 -2.69 -30.41 -6.02
CA GLY A 493 -1.51 -31.29 -6.09
C GLY A 493 -0.22 -30.59 -6.54
N LYS A 494 -0.31 -29.37 -7.08
CA LYS A 494 0.84 -28.52 -7.42
C LYS A 494 0.95 -27.33 -6.47
N ASP A 495 -0.11 -26.54 -6.38
CA ASP A 495 -0.12 -25.32 -5.58
C ASP A 495 -0.58 -25.56 -4.13
N PHE A 496 -1.44 -26.57 -3.92
CA PHE A 496 -1.92 -26.98 -2.60
C PHE A 496 -2.26 -28.48 -2.54
N GLU A 497 -2.18 -29.09 -1.36
CA GLU A 497 -2.71 -30.44 -1.12
C GLU A 497 -4.21 -30.36 -0.84
N LEU A 498 -4.99 -31.29 -1.38
CA LEU A 498 -6.43 -31.36 -1.18
C LEU A 498 -6.82 -32.57 -0.33
N VAL A 499 -7.53 -32.32 0.77
CA VAL A 499 -8.07 -33.34 1.68
C VAL A 499 -9.57 -33.42 1.52
N ASN A 500 -10.03 -34.50 0.89
CA ASN A 500 -11.45 -34.76 0.71
C ASN A 500 -12.07 -35.31 2.00
N ASN A 501 -12.85 -34.49 2.70
CA ASN A 501 -13.49 -34.87 3.96
C ASN A 501 -14.51 -36.02 3.83
N GLU A 502 -14.97 -36.35 2.62
CA GLU A 502 -15.88 -37.46 2.36
C GLU A 502 -15.15 -38.75 1.95
N SER A 503 -13.89 -38.66 1.50
CA SER A 503 -13.15 -39.78 0.92
C SER A 503 -11.62 -39.59 1.04
N ASP A 504 -11.09 -39.49 2.26
CA ASP A 504 -9.65 -39.45 2.52
C ASP A 504 -9.11 -40.84 2.92
N PRO A 505 -7.99 -41.32 2.36
CA PRO A 505 -7.42 -42.62 2.70
C PRO A 505 -7.00 -42.75 4.18
N ARG A 506 -6.66 -41.64 4.83
CA ARG A 506 -6.27 -41.56 6.25
C ARG A 506 -7.48 -41.53 7.19
N PHE A 507 -8.71 -41.47 6.65
CA PHE A 507 -9.94 -41.38 7.44
C PHE A 507 -10.02 -42.45 8.53
N ALA A 508 -9.62 -43.70 8.20
CA ALA A 508 -9.64 -44.81 9.14
C ALA A 508 -8.72 -44.60 10.35
N GLU A 509 -7.62 -43.89 10.17
CA GLU A 509 -6.66 -43.57 11.23
C GLU A 509 -7.16 -42.39 12.08
N TYR A 510 -7.72 -41.36 11.43
CA TYR A 510 -8.24 -40.17 12.10
C TYR A 510 -9.37 -40.49 13.08
N TRP A 511 -10.38 -41.26 12.66
CA TRP A 511 -11.49 -41.58 13.57
C TRP A 511 -11.05 -42.52 14.71
N LYS A 512 -10.07 -43.40 14.49
CA LYS A 512 -9.52 -44.27 15.54
C LYS A 512 -8.73 -43.47 16.57
N ASP A 513 -7.92 -42.51 16.13
CA ASP A 513 -7.18 -41.61 17.03
C ASP A 513 -8.15 -40.76 17.86
N TYR A 514 -9.13 -40.13 17.21
CA TYR A 514 -10.18 -39.40 17.91
C TYR A 514 -10.98 -40.26 18.90
N TYR A 515 -11.36 -41.49 18.50
CA TYR A 515 -12.01 -42.43 19.40
C TYR A 515 -11.12 -42.79 20.59
N ASN A 516 -9.81 -43.00 20.40
CA ASN A 516 -8.90 -43.28 21.50
C ASN A 516 -8.80 -42.13 22.52
N LEU A 517 -8.86 -40.88 22.04
CA LEU A 517 -8.93 -39.69 22.88
C LEU A 517 -10.25 -39.60 23.66
N MET A 518 -11.37 -39.98 23.03
CA MET A 518 -12.71 -39.69 23.53
C MET A 518 -13.48 -40.90 24.09
N LYS A 519 -12.94 -42.13 24.01
CA LYS A 519 -13.63 -43.35 24.44
C LYS A 519 -14.03 -43.35 25.92
N ARG A 520 -13.25 -42.67 26.77
CA ARG A 520 -13.58 -42.48 28.20
C ARG A 520 -14.45 -41.25 28.48
N LYS A 521 -14.77 -40.46 27.45
CA LYS A 521 -15.66 -39.30 27.47
C LYS A 521 -16.99 -39.60 26.76
N GLY A 522 -17.35 -40.88 26.60
CA GLY A 522 -18.65 -41.32 26.09
C GLY A 522 -18.80 -41.38 24.57
N VAL A 523 -17.74 -41.17 23.78
CA VAL A 523 -17.81 -41.24 22.31
C VAL A 523 -17.70 -42.68 21.81
N SER A 524 -18.71 -43.16 21.08
CA SER A 524 -18.69 -44.46 20.40
C SER A 524 -17.87 -44.43 19.11
N GLN A 525 -17.47 -45.59 18.57
CA GLN A 525 -16.76 -45.65 17.29
C GLN A 525 -17.57 -45.07 16.12
N GLU A 526 -18.89 -45.29 16.12
CA GLU A 526 -19.78 -44.74 15.09
C GLU A 526 -19.86 -43.21 15.20
N GLN A 527 -19.99 -42.67 16.41
CA GLN A 527 -19.97 -41.23 16.65
C GLN A 527 -18.63 -40.62 16.23
N ALA A 528 -17.51 -41.28 16.53
CA ALA A 528 -16.19 -40.82 16.12
C ALA A 528 -16.08 -40.72 14.59
N ARG A 529 -16.55 -41.74 13.84
CA ARG A 529 -16.57 -41.72 12.37
C ARG A 529 -17.39 -40.55 11.84
N ARG A 530 -18.63 -40.40 12.29
CA ARG A 530 -19.53 -39.33 11.83
C ARG A 530 -18.96 -37.94 12.14
N ARG A 531 -18.35 -37.77 13.31
CA ARG A 531 -17.81 -36.48 13.75
C ARG A 531 -16.57 -36.07 12.96
N VAL A 532 -15.69 -37.02 12.61
CA VAL A 532 -14.53 -36.73 11.76
C VAL A 532 -14.96 -36.33 10.35
N ILE A 533 -15.91 -37.03 9.72
CA ILE A 533 -16.41 -36.66 8.37
C ILE A 533 -17.00 -35.25 8.34
N GLY A 534 -17.81 -34.92 9.36
CA GLY A 534 -18.63 -33.71 9.37
C GLY A 534 -17.95 -32.45 9.93
N ASN A 535 -16.68 -32.52 10.35
CA ASN A 535 -16.04 -31.39 11.02
C ASN A 535 -14.60 -31.19 10.53
N THR A 536 -14.41 -30.19 9.67
CA THR A 536 -13.12 -29.92 9.04
C THR A 536 -12.06 -29.45 10.03
N THR A 537 -12.45 -28.74 11.09
CA THR A 537 -11.55 -28.37 12.19
C THR A 537 -11.00 -29.59 12.91
N LEU A 538 -11.84 -30.59 13.17
CA LEU A 538 -11.41 -31.85 13.78
C LEU A 538 -10.45 -32.61 12.86
N ILE A 539 -10.73 -32.66 11.56
CA ILE A 539 -9.80 -33.25 10.58
C ILE A 539 -8.45 -32.52 10.65
N GLY A 540 -8.43 -31.19 10.55
CA GLY A 540 -7.19 -30.41 10.61
C GLY A 540 -6.41 -30.60 11.92
N ALA A 541 -7.10 -30.65 13.06
CA ALA A 541 -6.46 -30.90 14.35
C ALA A 541 -5.83 -32.30 14.43
N LEU A 542 -6.49 -33.32 13.87
CA LEU A 542 -5.94 -34.68 13.80
C LEU A 542 -4.74 -34.74 12.85
N MET A 543 -4.76 -34.02 11.72
CA MET A 543 -3.62 -33.93 10.81
C MET A 543 -2.38 -33.37 11.51
N VAL A 544 -2.52 -32.26 12.23
CA VAL A 544 -1.41 -31.63 12.97
C VAL A 544 -0.94 -32.52 14.11
N ARG A 545 -1.86 -33.18 14.82
CA ARG A 545 -1.53 -34.14 15.90
C ARG A 545 -0.66 -35.29 15.39
N ARG A 546 -0.97 -35.81 14.20
CA ARG A 546 -0.31 -36.97 13.60
C ARG A 546 0.94 -36.64 12.81
N GLY A 547 1.22 -35.36 12.57
CA GLY A 547 2.35 -34.90 11.75
C GLY A 547 2.08 -34.93 10.25
N ASP A 548 0.82 -35.12 9.84
CA ASP A 548 0.38 -34.99 8.44
C ASP A 548 0.38 -33.53 7.99
N ALA A 549 0.32 -32.59 8.94
CA ALA A 549 0.53 -31.16 8.75
C ALA A 549 1.35 -30.57 9.89
N ASP A 550 1.96 -29.41 9.65
CA ASP A 550 2.86 -28.76 10.61
C ASP A 550 2.12 -27.68 11.44
N ALA A 551 1.08 -27.06 10.86
CA ALA A 551 0.20 -26.12 11.53
C ALA A 551 -1.23 -26.16 10.95
N MET A 552 -2.19 -25.53 11.64
CA MET A 552 -3.54 -25.34 11.12
C MET A 552 -4.14 -23.96 11.41
N ILE A 553 -5.02 -23.52 10.50
CA ILE A 553 -5.88 -22.34 10.62
C ILE A 553 -7.33 -22.78 10.43
N CYS A 554 -8.20 -22.33 11.33
CA CYS A 554 -9.65 -22.55 11.24
C CYS A 554 -10.45 -21.31 11.65
N GLY A 555 -11.78 -21.35 11.56
CA GLY A 555 -12.65 -20.33 12.14
C GLY A 555 -13.15 -19.25 11.18
N THR A 556 -13.09 -19.45 9.86
CA THR A 556 -13.76 -18.53 8.91
C THR A 556 -15.29 -18.66 8.92
N TYR A 557 -15.83 -19.72 9.53
CA TYR A 557 -17.23 -19.90 9.91
C TYR A 557 -17.36 -20.36 11.37
N GLY A 558 -18.58 -20.28 11.93
CA GLY A 558 -18.86 -20.79 13.27
C GLY A 558 -18.34 -19.88 14.38
N THR A 559 -18.52 -20.31 15.64
CA THR A 559 -18.06 -19.52 16.79
C THR A 559 -16.64 -19.91 17.19
N TYR A 560 -15.87 -18.97 17.71
CA TYR A 560 -14.51 -19.21 18.18
C TYR A 560 -14.45 -20.37 19.19
N ARG A 561 -15.41 -20.41 20.13
CA ARG A 561 -15.47 -21.45 21.18
C ARG A 561 -15.65 -22.86 20.60
N GLN A 562 -16.49 -23.03 19.57
CA GLN A 562 -16.69 -24.33 18.91
C GLN A 562 -15.40 -24.90 18.33
N HIS A 563 -14.58 -24.05 17.72
CA HIS A 563 -13.28 -24.44 17.20
C HIS A 563 -12.27 -24.70 18.32
N PHE A 564 -12.27 -23.84 19.34
CA PHE A 564 -11.36 -23.96 20.48
C PHE A 564 -11.58 -25.26 21.26
N ASP A 565 -12.83 -25.67 21.52
CA ASP A 565 -13.14 -26.92 22.22
C ASP A 565 -12.54 -28.16 21.51
N ILE A 566 -12.50 -28.13 20.17
CA ILE A 566 -11.92 -29.20 19.35
C ILE A 566 -10.40 -29.17 19.47
N VAL A 567 -9.81 -27.99 19.30
CA VAL A 567 -8.36 -27.76 19.37
C VAL A 567 -7.82 -28.14 20.75
N GLU A 568 -8.47 -27.70 21.82
CA GLU A 568 -8.19 -28.07 23.21
C GLU A 568 -8.24 -29.60 23.41
N THR A 569 -9.29 -30.25 22.92
CA THR A 569 -9.50 -31.69 23.10
C THR A 569 -8.45 -32.54 22.36
N VAL A 570 -8.05 -32.12 21.16
CA VAL A 570 -7.22 -32.94 20.26
C VAL A 570 -5.72 -32.65 20.42
N LEU A 571 -5.37 -31.37 20.53
CA LEU A 571 -3.98 -30.91 20.63
C LEU A 571 -3.56 -30.76 22.09
N GLY A 572 -4.41 -30.19 22.94
CA GLY A 572 -4.05 -29.91 24.34
C GLY A 572 -2.99 -28.81 24.48
N TYR A 573 -2.44 -28.66 25.68
CA TYR A 573 -1.57 -27.52 26.06
C TYR A 573 -0.09 -27.91 26.11
N ASP A 574 0.81 -26.96 25.88
CA ASP A 574 2.26 -27.10 26.06
C ASP A 574 2.76 -26.71 27.45
N ASN A 575 1.88 -26.19 28.30
CA ASN A 575 2.21 -25.62 29.61
C ASN A 575 1.54 -26.38 30.77
N ALA A 576 2.19 -26.32 31.94
CA ALA A 576 1.78 -27.05 33.14
C ALA A 576 0.41 -26.58 33.67
N ASP A 577 0.11 -25.29 33.54
CA ASP A 577 -1.13 -24.66 34.01
C ASP A 577 -2.33 -24.94 33.08
N LYS A 578 -2.10 -25.62 31.95
CA LYS A 578 -3.12 -25.96 30.94
C LYS A 578 -3.96 -24.75 30.53
N VAL A 579 -3.28 -23.62 30.33
CA VAL A 579 -3.89 -22.36 29.93
C VAL A 579 -3.53 -22.03 28.49
N ALA A 580 -4.49 -21.51 27.76
CA ALA A 580 -4.29 -20.88 26.45
C ALA A 580 -4.79 -19.45 26.50
N GLY A 581 -4.35 -18.59 25.58
CA GLY A 581 -4.83 -17.21 25.49
C GLY A 581 -4.97 -16.77 24.04
N ALA A 582 -5.91 -15.87 23.76
CA ALA A 582 -6.08 -15.25 22.44
C ALA A 582 -5.65 -13.78 22.46
N MET A 583 -4.56 -13.49 21.77
CA MET A 583 -4.02 -12.14 21.58
C MET A 583 -4.48 -11.53 20.26
N ASN A 584 -4.93 -10.28 20.26
CA ASN A 584 -5.13 -9.53 19.02
C ASN A 584 -4.18 -8.33 18.98
N ALA A 585 -3.58 -8.10 17.82
CA ALA A 585 -2.77 -6.92 17.53
C ALA A 585 -3.57 -5.92 16.69
N LEU A 586 -3.55 -4.66 17.10
CA LEU A 586 -4.14 -3.51 16.45
C LEU A 586 -3.02 -2.59 15.97
N ILE A 587 -3.04 -2.24 14.69
CA ILE A 587 -2.11 -1.26 14.11
C ILE A 587 -2.83 0.08 14.15
N LEU A 588 -2.47 0.94 15.11
CA LEU A 588 -3.06 2.26 15.26
C LEU A 588 -2.08 3.35 14.79
N PRO A 589 -2.56 4.53 14.37
CA PRO A 589 -1.69 5.65 14.02
C PRO A 589 -0.72 6.06 15.14
N THR A 590 -1.12 5.84 16.40
CA THR A 590 -0.35 6.12 17.61
C THR A 590 0.63 5.02 18.01
N GLY A 591 0.59 3.85 17.38
CA GLY A 591 1.44 2.71 17.69
C GLY A 591 0.70 1.37 17.62
N ASN A 592 1.45 0.28 17.74
CA ASN A 592 0.89 -1.08 17.74
C ASN A 592 0.45 -1.45 19.16
N ILE A 593 -0.79 -1.91 19.32
CA ILE A 593 -1.34 -2.35 20.61
C ILE A 593 -1.73 -3.82 20.52
N PHE A 594 -1.28 -4.62 21.48
CA PHE A 594 -1.63 -6.02 21.65
C PHE A 594 -2.57 -6.16 22.85
N ILE A 595 -3.66 -6.91 22.70
CA ILE A 595 -4.69 -7.09 23.73
C ILE A 595 -4.89 -8.58 24.00
N THR A 596 -4.84 -8.94 25.28
CA THR A 596 -5.14 -10.30 25.78
C THR A 596 -6.09 -10.25 26.98
N ASP A 597 -6.98 -11.19 27.22
CA ASP A 597 -7.36 -12.36 26.42
C ASP A 597 -8.74 -12.15 25.81
N THR A 598 -8.82 -12.15 24.49
CA THR A 598 -9.99 -11.69 23.73
C THR A 598 -11.06 -12.75 23.49
N TYR A 599 -10.76 -14.04 23.68
CA TYR A 599 -11.68 -15.13 23.31
C TYR A 599 -11.62 -16.41 24.16
N VAL A 600 -10.56 -16.68 24.95
CA VAL A 600 -10.38 -18.02 25.56
C VAL A 600 -10.93 -18.09 26.99
N ASN A 601 -10.41 -17.28 27.91
CA ASN A 601 -10.67 -17.39 29.34
C ASN A 601 -11.73 -16.37 29.78
N ALA A 602 -12.91 -16.86 30.16
CA ALA A 602 -14.01 -15.99 30.60
C ALA A 602 -13.63 -15.15 31.82
N LYS A 603 -13.00 -15.76 32.84
CA LYS A 603 -12.54 -15.12 34.07
C LYS A 603 -11.21 -15.75 34.50
N PRO A 604 -10.07 -15.36 33.89
CA PRO A 604 -8.78 -15.93 34.24
C PRO A 604 -8.41 -15.54 35.67
N ASP A 605 -7.79 -16.45 36.41
CA ASP A 605 -7.18 -16.19 37.72
C ASP A 605 -5.79 -15.52 37.57
N ALA A 606 -5.14 -15.20 38.69
CA ALA A 606 -3.84 -14.50 38.68
C ALA A 606 -2.72 -15.36 38.04
N VAL A 607 -2.73 -16.68 38.24
CA VAL A 607 -1.74 -17.60 37.68
C VAL A 607 -1.92 -17.70 36.16
N GLN A 608 -3.16 -17.82 35.71
CA GLN A 608 -3.52 -17.82 34.30
C GLN A 608 -3.15 -16.50 33.62
N LEU A 609 -3.41 -15.35 34.26
CA LEU A 609 -3.01 -14.04 33.75
C LEU A 609 -1.49 -13.90 33.62
N ALA A 610 -0.73 -14.42 34.60
CA ALA A 610 0.73 -14.45 34.53
C ALA A 610 1.21 -15.31 33.35
N GLY A 611 0.64 -16.52 33.18
CA GLY A 611 0.94 -17.40 32.05
C GLY A 611 0.61 -16.77 30.69
N ILE A 612 -0.56 -16.13 30.57
CA ILE A 612 -0.99 -15.43 29.34
C ILE A 612 -0.05 -14.27 29.02
N THR A 613 0.36 -13.50 30.03
CA THR A 613 1.28 -12.35 29.84
C THR A 613 2.64 -12.81 29.33
N LYS A 614 3.16 -13.91 29.87
CA LYS A 614 4.41 -14.52 29.39
C LYS A 614 4.31 -14.96 27.93
N MET A 615 3.27 -15.73 27.60
CA MET A 615 3.04 -16.20 26.23
C MET A 615 2.87 -15.04 25.23
N ALA A 616 2.14 -13.99 25.63
CA ALA A 616 1.94 -12.80 24.81
C ALA A 616 3.25 -12.05 24.56
N SER A 617 4.06 -11.88 25.60
CA SER A 617 5.37 -11.24 25.52
C SER A 617 6.33 -12.00 24.60
N GLU A 618 6.30 -13.34 24.64
CA GLU A 618 7.09 -14.19 23.72
C GLU A 618 6.57 -14.12 22.28
N ALA A 619 5.26 -14.12 22.08
CA ALA A 619 4.65 -13.98 20.76
C ALA A 619 4.99 -12.62 20.11
N MET A 620 5.03 -11.53 20.89
CA MET A 620 5.40 -10.19 20.39
C MET A 620 6.83 -10.10 19.86
N LYS A 621 7.77 -10.86 20.43
CA LYS A 621 9.17 -10.90 19.95
C LYS A 621 9.27 -11.39 18.50
N ARG A 622 8.32 -12.21 18.03
CA ARG A 622 8.26 -12.69 16.63
C ARG A 622 8.04 -11.55 15.63
N PHE A 623 7.41 -10.47 16.07
CA PHE A 623 7.21 -9.25 15.28
C PHE A 623 8.39 -8.27 15.41
N GLY A 624 9.44 -8.63 16.16
CA GLY A 624 10.57 -7.74 16.45
C GLY A 624 10.22 -6.59 17.40
N ILE A 625 9.14 -6.73 18.19
CA ILE A 625 8.65 -5.70 19.11
C ILE A 625 8.98 -6.09 20.55
N ALA A 626 9.65 -5.19 21.27
CA ALA A 626 9.88 -5.35 22.70
C ALA A 626 8.55 -5.15 23.48
N PRO A 627 8.13 -6.11 24.32
CA PRO A 627 6.89 -6.00 25.07
C PRO A 627 7.00 -5.00 26.22
N LYS A 628 5.99 -4.14 26.32
CA LYS A 628 5.75 -3.15 27.38
C LYS A 628 4.35 -3.39 27.92
N ALA A 629 4.27 -4.16 28.99
CA ALA A 629 3.02 -4.71 29.49
C ALA A 629 2.35 -3.81 30.54
N ALA A 630 1.04 -3.71 30.48
CA ALA A 630 0.21 -3.08 31.50
C ALA A 630 -0.91 -4.03 31.93
N LEU A 631 -0.99 -4.29 33.23
CA LEU A 631 -2.08 -5.06 33.84
C LEU A 631 -3.24 -4.12 34.12
N LEU A 632 -4.34 -4.30 33.38
CA LEU A 632 -5.46 -3.37 33.40
C LEU A 632 -6.51 -3.72 34.45
N SER A 633 -7.03 -2.67 35.10
CA SER A 633 -8.09 -2.75 36.09
C SER A 633 -8.92 -1.47 36.07
N ASN A 634 -10.05 -1.48 36.78
CA ASN A 634 -10.78 -0.25 37.10
C ASN A 634 -10.11 0.56 38.22
N SER A 635 -9.10 -0.01 38.89
CA SER A 635 -8.22 0.65 39.87
C SER A 635 -6.91 1.10 39.21
N SER A 636 -6.33 2.17 39.74
CA SER A 636 -4.95 2.59 39.46
C SER A 636 -4.15 2.58 40.74
N PHE A 637 -3.28 1.59 40.92
CA PHE A 637 -2.36 1.47 42.05
C PHE A 637 -3.04 1.56 43.43
N GLY A 638 -4.14 0.83 43.60
CA GLY A 638 -4.88 0.73 44.87
C GLY A 638 -5.94 1.81 45.11
N THR A 639 -6.27 2.64 44.11
CA THR A 639 -7.36 3.63 44.26
C THR A 639 -8.72 2.98 44.53
N ILE A 640 -8.94 1.75 44.03
CA ILE A 640 -10.13 0.96 44.30
C ILE A 640 -9.69 -0.45 44.71
N ASN A 641 -10.17 -0.90 45.88
CA ASN A 641 -10.01 -2.29 46.29
C ASN A 641 -11.18 -3.13 45.77
N GLY A 642 -10.86 -4.31 45.22
CA GLY A 642 -11.84 -5.22 44.66
C GLY A 642 -11.17 -6.40 43.96
N GLU A 643 -11.95 -7.45 43.73
CA GLU A 643 -11.48 -8.74 43.22
C GLU A 643 -10.62 -8.62 41.94
N SER A 644 -11.02 -7.74 41.00
CA SER A 644 -10.25 -7.53 39.78
C SER A 644 -8.90 -6.82 40.02
N ALA A 645 -8.85 -5.88 40.97
CA ALA A 645 -7.62 -5.15 41.29
C ALA A 645 -6.65 -6.02 42.09
N ASP A 646 -7.16 -6.74 43.10
CA ASP A 646 -6.37 -7.70 43.89
C ASP A 646 -5.76 -8.78 42.99
N LYS A 647 -6.57 -9.34 42.08
CA LYS A 647 -6.11 -10.33 41.11
C LYS A 647 -4.97 -9.80 40.22
N MET A 648 -5.07 -8.56 39.75
CA MET A 648 -4.03 -7.96 38.91
C MET A 648 -2.74 -7.69 39.66
N ARG A 649 -2.81 -7.30 40.94
CA ARG A 649 -1.63 -7.16 41.80
C ARG A 649 -0.94 -8.49 42.04
N THR A 650 -1.70 -9.54 42.38
CA THR A 650 -1.14 -10.89 42.52
C THR A 650 -0.53 -11.38 41.21
N ALA A 651 -1.16 -11.11 40.06
CA ALA A 651 -0.59 -11.44 38.76
C ALA A 651 0.73 -10.69 38.51
N LEU A 652 0.83 -9.40 38.87
CA LEU A 652 2.06 -8.61 38.74
C LEU A 652 3.22 -9.21 39.54
N GLU A 653 2.97 -9.61 40.79
CA GLU A 653 3.97 -10.27 41.65
C GLU A 653 4.49 -11.55 40.99
N LEU A 654 3.58 -12.42 40.55
CA LEU A 654 3.93 -13.67 39.85
C LEU A 654 4.72 -13.43 38.56
N ILE A 655 4.37 -12.39 37.80
CA ILE A 655 5.07 -12.05 36.55
C ILE A 655 6.46 -11.50 36.84
N ARG A 656 6.62 -10.63 37.85
CA ARG A 656 7.93 -10.08 38.22
C ARG A 656 8.88 -11.16 38.71
N ASP A 657 8.37 -12.14 39.46
CA ASP A 657 9.16 -13.29 39.91
C ASP A 657 9.59 -14.18 38.72
N ALA A 658 8.70 -14.39 37.75
CA ALA A 658 8.96 -15.26 36.60
C ALA A 658 9.75 -14.58 35.45
N GLN A 659 9.60 -13.27 35.27
CA GLN A 659 10.20 -12.46 34.21
C GLN A 659 10.66 -11.08 34.72
N PRO A 660 11.76 -11.02 35.51
CA PRO A 660 12.24 -9.77 36.10
C PRO A 660 12.59 -8.66 35.07
N ASP A 661 12.99 -9.07 33.86
CA ASP A 661 13.40 -8.15 32.78
C ASP A 661 12.22 -7.61 31.95
N LEU A 662 10.99 -8.09 32.17
CA LEU A 662 9.83 -7.62 31.42
C LEU A 662 9.48 -6.20 31.89
N GLU A 663 9.41 -5.25 30.96
CA GLU A 663 8.91 -3.91 31.25
C GLU A 663 7.40 -3.98 31.47
N ILE A 664 6.99 -4.11 32.75
CA ILE A 664 5.60 -4.30 33.16
C ILE A 664 5.24 -3.47 34.39
N ASP A 665 4.00 -3.02 34.47
CA ASP A 665 3.45 -2.49 35.72
C ASP A 665 1.92 -2.64 35.81
N GLY A 666 1.35 -2.32 36.97
CA GLY A 666 -0.08 -2.36 37.25
C GLY A 666 -0.40 -2.57 38.74
N GLU A 667 -1.66 -2.76 39.13
CA GLU A 667 -2.84 -2.66 38.28
C GLU A 667 -3.15 -1.20 37.92
N MET A 668 -3.64 -0.93 36.71
CA MET A 668 -3.95 0.44 36.29
C MET A 668 -5.11 0.57 35.33
N GLN A 669 -5.69 1.77 35.26
CA GLN A 669 -6.67 2.13 34.24
C GLN A 669 -6.00 2.29 32.86
N GLY A 670 -6.80 2.18 31.80
CA GLY A 670 -6.30 2.16 30.42
C GLY A 670 -5.63 3.46 29.97
N ASP A 671 -6.04 4.60 30.51
CA ASP A 671 -5.40 5.89 30.25
C ASP A 671 -3.99 5.98 30.84
N ALA A 672 -3.80 5.52 32.07
CA ALA A 672 -2.47 5.40 32.69
C ALA A 672 -1.57 4.39 31.95
N ALA A 673 -2.14 3.32 31.38
CA ALA A 673 -1.36 2.40 30.56
C ALA A 673 -0.82 3.06 29.28
N LEU A 674 -1.62 3.91 28.64
CA LEU A 674 -1.28 4.51 27.35
C LEU A 674 -0.55 5.85 27.46
N VAL A 675 -0.74 6.60 28.56
CA VAL A 675 -0.20 7.94 28.78
C VAL A 675 0.71 7.96 30.01
N GLU A 676 2.02 8.03 29.76
CA GLU A 676 3.06 8.03 30.81
C GLU A 676 2.89 9.15 31.83
N ALA A 677 2.47 10.35 31.42
CA ALA A 677 2.27 11.47 32.34
C ALA A 677 1.17 11.18 33.38
N ILE A 678 0.06 10.54 32.99
CA ILE A 678 -1.02 10.14 33.89
C ILE A 678 -0.50 9.05 34.85
N ARG A 679 0.25 8.07 34.34
CA ARG A 679 0.84 7.00 35.15
C ARG A 679 1.83 7.52 36.18
N THR A 680 2.76 8.37 35.75
CA THR A 680 3.83 8.93 36.61
C THR A 680 3.24 9.79 37.73
N GLN A 681 2.11 10.47 37.47
CA GLN A 681 1.40 11.22 38.51
C GLN A 681 0.82 10.30 39.60
N ALA A 682 0.31 9.12 39.22
CA ALA A 682 -0.26 8.15 40.15
C ALA A 682 0.81 7.26 40.82
N MET A 683 1.86 6.90 40.09
CA MET A 683 2.95 6.03 40.55
C MET A 683 4.29 6.52 39.97
N PRO A 684 4.99 7.44 40.66
CA PRO A 684 6.27 7.98 40.21
C PRO A 684 7.38 6.93 40.06
N GLU A 685 7.29 5.82 40.80
CA GLU A 685 8.27 4.72 40.80
C GLU A 685 7.94 3.61 39.79
N THR A 686 7.03 3.87 38.84
CA THR A 686 6.63 2.89 37.82
C THR A 686 7.83 2.37 37.01
N THR A 687 7.86 1.05 36.79
CA THR A 687 8.89 0.40 35.95
C THR A 687 8.59 0.52 34.45
N LEU A 688 7.37 0.91 34.09
CA LEU A 688 6.90 1.04 32.71
C LEU A 688 7.16 2.45 32.17
N LYS A 689 7.87 2.56 31.04
CA LYS A 689 8.24 3.84 30.40
C LYS A 689 7.53 4.03 29.06
N GLY A 690 7.08 5.26 28.78
CA GLY A 690 6.31 5.58 27.59
C GLY A 690 4.91 4.94 27.57
N SER A 691 4.40 4.64 26.38
CA SER A 691 3.10 3.99 26.20
C SER A 691 3.23 2.47 26.24
N ALA A 692 2.32 1.79 26.97
CA ALA A 692 2.22 0.33 26.92
C ALA A 692 1.82 -0.13 25.51
N ASN A 693 2.41 -1.23 25.06
CA ASN A 693 2.04 -1.88 23.79
C ASN A 693 1.41 -3.26 24.01
N LEU A 694 1.44 -3.81 25.22
CA LEU A 694 0.77 -5.05 25.60
C LEU A 694 -0.21 -4.79 26.75
N LEU A 695 -1.50 -4.97 26.48
CA LEU A 695 -2.58 -4.72 27.43
C LEU A 695 -3.16 -6.04 27.94
N ILE A 696 -2.93 -6.32 29.22
CA ILE A 696 -3.42 -7.52 29.89
C ILE A 696 -4.75 -7.18 30.58
N MET A 697 -5.84 -7.68 30.02
CA MET A 697 -7.20 -7.38 30.44
C MET A 697 -7.67 -8.35 31.53
N PRO A 698 -8.56 -7.92 32.44
CA PRO A 698 -8.97 -8.73 33.58
C PRO A 698 -9.90 -9.90 33.28
N ASN A 699 -10.56 -9.87 32.13
CA ASN A 699 -11.47 -10.91 31.67
C ASN A 699 -11.76 -10.74 30.16
N VAL A 700 -12.45 -11.73 29.59
CA VAL A 700 -12.77 -11.74 28.16
C VAL A 700 -13.70 -10.60 27.75
N GLU A 701 -14.61 -10.16 28.63
CA GLU A 701 -15.56 -9.08 28.32
C GLU A 701 -14.81 -7.76 28.13
N ALA A 702 -13.93 -7.41 29.07
CA ALA A 702 -13.09 -6.23 28.99
C ALA A 702 -12.19 -6.26 27.75
N ALA A 703 -11.57 -7.40 27.46
CA ALA A 703 -10.71 -7.56 26.30
C ALA A 703 -11.47 -7.45 24.97
N ASN A 704 -12.57 -8.18 24.84
CA ASN A 704 -13.33 -8.28 23.60
C ASN A 704 -14.05 -6.97 23.26
N ILE A 705 -14.65 -6.31 24.25
CA ILE A 705 -15.27 -4.99 24.08
C ILE A 705 -14.22 -3.97 23.67
N SER A 706 -13.11 -3.88 24.41
CA SER A 706 -12.03 -2.90 24.11
C SER A 706 -11.44 -3.13 22.72
N TYR A 707 -11.13 -4.39 22.37
CA TYR A 707 -10.61 -4.74 21.05
C TYR A 707 -11.58 -4.34 19.93
N ASN A 708 -12.87 -4.67 20.05
CA ASN A 708 -13.83 -4.35 18.99
C ASN A 708 -14.08 -2.86 18.84
N LEU A 709 -14.15 -2.11 19.95
CA LEU A 709 -14.26 -0.65 19.91
C LEU A 709 -13.04 -0.03 19.21
N LEU A 710 -11.83 -0.38 19.63
CA LEU A 710 -10.60 0.15 19.03
C LEU A 710 -10.43 -0.25 17.56
N ARG A 711 -10.77 -1.50 17.21
CA ARG A 711 -10.72 -2.00 15.83
C ARG A 711 -11.60 -1.19 14.89
N VAL A 712 -12.81 -0.87 15.31
CA VAL A 712 -13.77 -0.13 14.48
C VAL A 712 -13.45 1.36 14.45
N SER A 713 -12.86 1.90 15.52
CA SER A 713 -12.44 3.31 15.60
C SER A 713 -11.11 3.62 14.88
N ALA A 714 -10.31 2.62 14.53
CA ALA A 714 -9.06 2.82 13.80
C ALA A 714 -9.32 2.95 12.29
N SER A 715 -8.83 4.04 11.67
CA SER A 715 -9.12 4.43 10.27
C SER A 715 -8.79 3.37 9.21
N ASP A 716 -7.83 2.48 9.50
CA ASP A 716 -7.29 1.54 8.50
C ASP A 716 -7.74 0.09 8.74
N GLY A 717 -8.39 -0.21 9.88
CA GLY A 717 -9.00 -1.52 10.17
C GLY A 717 -8.08 -2.76 10.13
N VAL A 718 -6.77 -2.60 9.97
CA VAL A 718 -5.82 -3.71 9.86
C VAL A 718 -5.57 -4.32 11.24
N THR A 719 -6.00 -5.57 11.43
CA THR A 719 -5.77 -6.33 12.67
C THR A 719 -5.10 -7.66 12.39
N ILE A 720 -4.36 -8.15 13.40
CA ILE A 720 -3.71 -9.47 13.38
C ILE A 720 -4.20 -10.27 14.58
N GLY A 721 -4.43 -11.56 14.38
CA GLY A 721 -4.99 -12.45 15.38
C GLY A 721 -6.42 -12.90 15.03
N PRO A 722 -7.17 -13.50 15.97
CA PRO A 722 -6.70 -13.84 17.31
C PRO A 722 -5.55 -14.86 17.22
N ILE A 723 -4.40 -14.50 17.77
CA ILE A 723 -3.22 -15.35 17.89
C ILE A 723 -3.47 -16.24 19.09
N LEU A 724 -3.74 -17.51 18.83
CA LEU A 724 -3.93 -18.50 19.89
C LEU A 724 -2.57 -18.98 20.40
N MET A 725 -2.37 -18.88 21.71
CA MET A 725 -1.13 -19.19 22.42
C MET A 725 -1.37 -20.29 23.46
N GLY A 726 -0.33 -21.06 23.82
CA GLY A 726 -0.38 -22.08 24.88
C GLY A 726 -0.86 -23.46 24.44
N MET A 727 -0.96 -23.69 23.13
CA MET A 727 -1.33 -24.98 22.56
C MET A 727 -0.08 -25.82 22.25
N SER A 728 -0.18 -27.14 22.43
CA SER A 728 0.94 -28.09 22.22
C SER A 728 1.45 -28.17 20.78
N LYS A 729 0.65 -27.68 19.82
CA LYS A 729 0.94 -27.67 18.40
C LYS A 729 0.54 -26.33 17.80
N PRO A 730 1.19 -25.89 16.70
CA PRO A 730 0.85 -24.62 16.03
C PRO A 730 -0.58 -24.62 15.48
N VAL A 731 -1.43 -23.76 16.05
CA VAL A 731 -2.83 -23.60 15.65
C VAL A 731 -3.30 -22.18 15.93
N HIS A 732 -4.03 -21.59 14.98
CA HIS A 732 -4.74 -20.35 15.23
C HIS A 732 -6.19 -20.44 14.77
N ILE A 733 -7.06 -19.76 15.52
CA ILE A 733 -8.50 -19.73 15.28
C ILE A 733 -8.86 -18.30 14.88
N LEU A 734 -9.44 -18.16 13.70
CA LEU A 734 -9.92 -16.91 13.15
C LEU A 734 -11.34 -16.60 13.61
N THR A 735 -11.89 -15.53 13.07
CA THR A 735 -13.29 -15.16 13.25
C THR A 735 -13.99 -15.03 11.89
N PRO A 736 -15.33 -15.18 11.81
CA PRO A 736 -16.04 -15.11 10.53
C PRO A 736 -15.91 -13.79 9.77
N ILE A 737 -15.45 -12.72 10.42
CA ILE A 737 -15.21 -11.41 9.82
C ILE A 737 -13.78 -11.24 9.27
N SER A 738 -13.00 -12.31 9.22
CA SER A 738 -11.61 -12.25 8.74
C SER A 738 -11.54 -11.99 7.24
N SER A 739 -10.70 -11.02 6.86
CA SER A 739 -10.38 -10.71 5.46
C SER A 739 -9.33 -11.67 4.90
N VAL A 740 -9.18 -11.69 3.57
CA VAL A 740 -8.13 -12.44 2.87
C VAL A 740 -6.75 -12.12 3.45
N ARG A 741 -6.43 -10.82 3.58
CA ARG A 741 -5.16 -10.36 4.16
C ARG A 741 -4.92 -10.89 5.58
N ARG A 742 -5.97 -10.96 6.41
CA ARG A 742 -5.86 -11.51 7.78
C ARG A 742 -5.54 -12.99 7.76
N ILE A 743 -6.14 -13.77 6.85
CA ILE A 743 -5.85 -15.20 6.67
C ILE A 743 -4.37 -15.38 6.28
N VAL A 744 -3.88 -14.63 5.29
CA VAL A 744 -2.47 -14.69 4.84
C VAL A 744 -1.51 -14.39 5.99
N ASN A 745 -1.77 -13.33 6.76
CA ASN A 745 -0.95 -12.96 7.91
C ASN A 745 -0.90 -14.08 8.97
N MET A 746 -2.05 -14.68 9.27
CA MET A 746 -2.16 -15.74 10.27
C MET A 746 -1.54 -17.06 9.81
N VAL A 747 -1.59 -17.37 8.51
CA VAL A 747 -0.87 -18.52 7.93
C VAL A 747 0.64 -18.35 8.05
N ALA A 748 1.17 -17.17 7.72
CA ALA A 748 2.59 -16.91 7.89
C ALA A 748 3.03 -17.04 9.35
N LEU A 749 2.22 -16.54 10.29
CA LEU A 749 2.49 -16.70 11.72
C LEU A 749 2.47 -18.18 12.14
N ALA A 750 1.46 -18.94 11.73
CA ALA A 750 1.37 -20.37 12.01
C ALA A 750 2.55 -21.17 11.43
N ALA A 751 3.05 -20.78 10.25
CA ALA A 751 4.24 -21.38 9.66
C ALA A 751 5.50 -21.10 10.50
N VAL A 752 5.69 -19.86 10.97
CA VAL A 752 6.78 -19.51 11.89
C VAL A 752 6.67 -20.28 13.20
N ASP A 753 5.47 -20.41 13.76
CA ASP A 753 5.24 -21.18 14.99
C ASP A 753 5.63 -22.65 14.81
N ALA A 754 5.33 -23.23 13.65
CA ALA A 754 5.75 -24.58 13.30
C ALA A 754 7.27 -24.73 13.11
N GLN A 755 7.96 -23.73 12.56
CA GLN A 755 9.43 -23.72 12.48
C GLN A 755 10.07 -23.68 13.87
N VAL A 756 9.55 -22.83 14.76
CA VAL A 756 10.06 -22.72 16.13
C VAL A 756 9.79 -24.01 16.91
N ALA A 757 8.59 -24.57 16.79
CA ALA A 757 8.25 -25.84 17.44
C ALA A 757 9.17 -26.99 16.99
N ALA A 758 9.49 -27.06 15.69
CA ALA A 758 10.40 -28.06 15.13
C ALA A 758 11.87 -27.86 15.56
N SER A 759 12.27 -26.63 15.89
CA SER A 759 13.63 -26.34 16.36
C SER A 759 13.84 -26.70 17.84
N ASN A 760 12.76 -26.77 18.62
CA ASN A 760 12.76 -27.08 20.05
C ASN A 760 12.49 -28.57 20.35
N SER A 761 12.07 -29.34 19.34
CA SER A 761 11.82 -30.80 19.40
C SER A 761 13.02 -31.57 18.88
#